data_AF-A0AAW5UC43-F1
#
_entry.id   AF-A0AAW5UC43-F1
#
_cell.length_a   1.000
_cell.length_b   1.000
_cell.length_c   1.000
_cell.angle_alpha   90.00
_cell.angle_beta   90.00
_cell.angle_gamma   90.00
#
_symmetry.space_group_name_H-M   'P 1'
#
loop_
_entity.id
_entity.type
_entity.pdbx_description
1 polymer ?
#
loop_
_entity_poly.entity_id
_entity_poly.type
_entity_poly.pdbx_seq_one_letter_code
_entity_poly.pdbx_strand_id
1 'polypeptide(L)'
;MNYQTSQSKGDRFMKGWQTLFSKSQQTGKKPFPKDRFFSPEELEFLDTTQSELSLLEKWALQLGKWARDKSETSHFPQVKWQAGRFSTWVDNIEEIDSKNKQIERFRQLKADGYVLPSAYESMIEDKLGKDLVGMFFKQGHGNKERICTVDAYIGGDSARESHIAYSTFLSLSTQPELHEIPLARFQQLIQSKELVQLTPEETKSWVKGREQVEAARKDFMALQKDIGKTYPLNFGGDFPAVSRKQIFSQFLQKNITPLSWSLNAKDDMKVNFYVNDRWEKVQQLDITPLNVHQHMELLRAVKTRLESDNLNAHLEKLMSCLGNKIGDSILYTPNSPGGIQTTDDHADGVLLSNTGKLSAFKKPKNVEIPLNTDDLKLIKEGLIKEGVTKIALLQSKSPEETEQLAQLTKELTMILGSKQAFNQHLSHVLSSPEPSQKEFKEASKEDHVNDQQEVALMKDYVQSMKDANNPFSGDMMLLPDETEIKTLFQEQEMLEDDYERNVSSMDLKARNQMEVQIQKSVDHYEKKLSSLIGDYFSQEKLQQKKNAPENEEKVYMSSEDGFFEPLKGRWHTEEHLHTQAYSQYGKLIADRLSLQVTYPELPWIKSNAALPQGINGDKFDSKTSLLLSILTEKEGYEVPIYMTLDDIKRENLKVDISKEGFCLSDGKTLQTVYNIEQTNFSMEHPQKWEQLRKSCKVSASKQTSVIGMLTEKGKYPAQVIFDGRKGLVSYSAKEDAIHLAPHQLFESEDDYMRDLSIGLVRSTRKEAAKLTRYEHLVKEELLAHMGGAMIGQRCKFDVKGLDYNKYWKDLLKQDPGFTKHALTSAEHAVNIIFQYVEKANQAESPDKGIDLRTSTPIDMDVDGNGIIESQENMAADTKQGENEQAHDHKEDTMLPHTSKSKCSR
;
A
#
# COMPACT_ATOMS: atom_id res chain seq x y z
N MET A 1 6.49 67.32 -25.50
CA MET A 1 5.21 67.59 -24.82
C MET A 1 4.14 66.71 -25.43
N ASN A 2 3.95 65.50 -24.91
CA ASN A 2 2.92 64.55 -25.33
C ASN A 2 2.52 63.75 -24.09
N TYR A 3 1.52 64.25 -23.37
CA TYR A 3 0.87 63.57 -22.24
C TYR A 3 -0.63 63.89 -22.28
N GLN A 4 -1.32 63.44 -23.33
CA GLN A 4 -2.79 63.37 -23.36
C GLN A 4 -3.24 62.18 -24.22
N THR A 5 -2.92 60.97 -23.79
CA THR A 5 -3.46 59.73 -24.39
C THR A 5 -3.78 58.72 -23.31
N SER A 6 -5.02 58.78 -22.80
CA SER A 6 -5.87 57.63 -22.44
C SER A 6 -7.06 58.07 -21.59
N GLN A 7 -7.97 58.88 -22.15
CA GLN A 7 -9.36 58.79 -21.65
C GLN A 7 -9.90 57.44 -22.09
N SER A 8 -10.46 56.66 -21.15
CA SER A 8 -10.99 55.34 -21.44
C SER A 8 -12.07 55.43 -22.53
N LYS A 9 -12.28 54.37 -23.31
CA LYS A 9 -13.39 54.34 -24.29
C LYS A 9 -14.74 54.65 -23.62
N GLY A 10 -14.90 54.29 -22.34
CA GLY A 10 -16.07 54.61 -21.51
C GLY A 10 -16.24 56.11 -21.26
N ASP A 11 -15.17 56.84 -20.93
CA ASP A 11 -15.25 58.29 -20.70
C ASP A 11 -15.60 59.06 -21.97
N ARG A 12 -15.08 58.61 -23.12
CA ARG A 12 -15.44 59.18 -24.44
C ARG A 12 -16.90 58.89 -24.80
N PHE A 13 -17.36 57.67 -24.52
CA PHE A 13 -18.76 57.27 -24.71
C PHE A 13 -19.70 58.10 -23.83
N MET A 14 -19.42 58.23 -22.53
CA MET A 14 -20.22 58.99 -21.56
C MET A 14 -20.22 60.50 -21.83
N LYS A 15 -19.09 61.07 -22.26
CA LYS A 15 -19.01 62.46 -22.72
C LYS A 15 -19.86 62.67 -23.97
N GLY A 16 -19.71 61.84 -25.00
CA GLY A 16 -20.52 61.92 -26.23
C GLY A 16 -22.02 61.72 -25.97
N TRP A 17 -22.36 60.88 -25.00
CA TRP A 17 -23.71 60.69 -24.50
C TRP A 17 -24.32 61.95 -23.87
N GLN A 18 -23.59 62.61 -22.97
CA GLN A 18 -24.08 63.83 -22.31
C GLN A 18 -24.32 64.98 -23.30
N THR A 19 -23.52 65.05 -24.38
CA THR A 19 -23.69 66.05 -25.45
C THR A 19 -24.92 65.82 -26.32
N LEU A 20 -25.36 64.57 -26.50
CA LEU A 20 -26.50 64.24 -27.38
C LEU A 20 -27.88 64.45 -26.74
N PHE A 21 -27.96 64.45 -25.41
CA PHE A 21 -29.22 64.46 -24.67
C PHE A 21 -29.37 65.64 -23.71
N SER A 22 -28.39 66.56 -23.67
CA SER A 22 -28.60 67.88 -23.07
C SER A 22 -29.57 68.65 -23.96
N LYS A 23 -30.80 68.89 -23.47
CA LYS A 23 -31.84 69.64 -24.19
C LYS A 23 -31.37 71.08 -24.42
N SER A 24 -30.70 71.35 -25.54
CA SER A 24 -30.63 72.71 -26.10
C SER A 24 -31.96 72.96 -26.82
N GLN A 25 -32.75 73.89 -26.30
CA GLN A 25 -33.87 74.45 -27.04
C GLN A 25 -33.30 75.22 -28.24
N GLN A 26 -33.40 74.64 -29.44
CA GLN A 26 -33.22 75.40 -30.67
C GLN A 26 -34.48 75.30 -31.54
N THR A 27 -35.07 76.47 -31.77
CA THR A 27 -36.20 76.72 -32.67
C THR A 27 -35.72 76.70 -34.12
N GLY A 28 -36.25 75.76 -34.92
CA GLY A 28 -35.98 75.62 -36.36
C GLY A 28 -35.17 74.35 -36.70
N LYS A 29 -35.84 73.21 -36.94
CA LYS A 29 -35.16 71.97 -37.31
C LYS A 29 -34.67 72.02 -38.76
N LYS A 30 -33.39 71.75 -39.02
CA LYS A 30 -32.81 71.71 -40.39
C LYS A 30 -33.15 70.37 -41.08
N PRO A 31 -33.47 70.35 -42.39
CA PRO A 31 -33.68 69.08 -43.12
C PRO A 31 -32.37 68.32 -43.33
N PHE A 32 -32.42 66.99 -43.41
CA PHE A 32 -31.24 66.15 -43.67
C PHE A 32 -30.46 66.63 -44.91
N PRO A 33 -29.12 66.71 -44.88
CA PRO A 33 -28.34 67.17 -46.01
C PRO A 33 -28.57 66.31 -47.25
N LYS A 34 -28.91 66.95 -48.39
CA LYS A 34 -29.04 66.27 -49.68
C LYS A 34 -27.67 65.77 -50.16
N ASP A 35 -27.69 64.76 -51.03
CA ASP A 35 -26.49 64.26 -51.70
C ASP A 35 -25.74 65.43 -52.38
N ARG A 36 -24.42 65.50 -52.16
CA ARG A 36 -23.56 66.58 -52.66
C ARG A 36 -22.21 66.03 -53.06
N PHE A 37 -21.71 66.54 -54.18
CA PHE A 37 -20.36 66.27 -54.68
C PHE A 37 -19.54 67.54 -54.51
N PHE A 38 -18.35 67.40 -53.92
CA PHE A 38 -17.38 68.47 -53.74
C PHE A 38 -16.24 68.24 -54.73
N SER A 39 -16.06 69.18 -55.66
CA SER A 39 -14.99 69.08 -56.65
C SER A 39 -13.63 69.45 -56.04
N PRO A 40 -12.51 69.02 -56.64
CA PRO A 40 -11.16 69.43 -56.24
C PRO A 40 -11.01 70.95 -56.07
N GLU A 41 -11.52 71.73 -57.03
CA GLU A 41 -11.43 73.19 -57.06
C GLU A 41 -12.28 73.83 -55.95
N GLU A 42 -13.44 73.24 -55.66
CA GLU A 42 -14.30 73.66 -54.56
C GLU A 42 -13.61 73.42 -53.21
N LEU A 43 -12.92 72.29 -53.03
CA LEU A 43 -12.20 71.98 -51.80
C LEU A 43 -10.98 72.92 -51.59
N GLU A 44 -10.27 73.27 -52.66
CA GLU A 44 -9.19 74.29 -52.62
C GLU A 44 -9.74 75.67 -52.23
N PHE A 45 -10.90 76.04 -52.75
CA PHE A 45 -11.59 77.26 -52.37
C PHE A 45 -12.01 77.23 -50.89
N LEU A 46 -12.63 76.14 -50.42
CA LEU A 46 -13.04 75.99 -49.02
C LEU A 46 -11.85 75.99 -48.05
N ASP A 47 -10.65 75.57 -48.48
CA ASP A 47 -9.42 75.63 -47.66
C ASP A 47 -8.92 77.07 -47.44
N THR A 48 -9.14 77.95 -48.41
CA THR A 48 -8.64 79.33 -48.40
C THR A 48 -9.67 80.36 -47.91
N THR A 49 -10.93 79.96 -47.75
CA THR A 49 -12.03 80.85 -47.38
C THR A 49 -12.06 81.17 -45.87
N GLN A 50 -12.31 82.43 -45.50
CA GLN A 50 -12.43 82.88 -44.09
C GLN A 50 -13.86 82.84 -43.53
N SER A 51 -14.84 82.38 -44.30
CA SER A 51 -16.25 82.31 -43.90
C SER A 51 -16.53 81.08 -43.02
N GLU A 52 -17.61 81.13 -42.25
CA GLU A 52 -18.05 79.98 -41.47
C GLU A 52 -18.52 78.83 -42.38
N LEU A 53 -17.73 77.77 -42.45
CA LEU A 53 -18.05 76.56 -43.21
C LEU A 53 -19.20 75.79 -42.55
N SER A 54 -20.12 75.25 -43.37
CA SER A 54 -21.13 74.31 -42.89
C SER A 54 -20.50 73.02 -42.38
N LEU A 55 -21.24 72.25 -41.57
CA LEU A 55 -20.74 70.98 -41.01
C LEU A 55 -20.32 69.98 -42.12
N LEU A 56 -21.08 69.95 -43.23
CA LEU A 56 -20.79 69.10 -44.37
C LEU A 56 -19.52 69.55 -45.12
N GLU A 57 -19.33 70.85 -45.32
CA GLU A 57 -18.13 71.43 -45.95
C GLU A 57 -16.88 71.22 -45.08
N LYS A 58 -17.01 71.36 -43.75
CA LYS A 58 -15.92 71.07 -42.80
C LYS A 58 -15.47 69.61 -42.90
N TRP A 59 -16.41 68.66 -42.92
CA TRP A 59 -16.08 67.25 -43.06
C TRP A 59 -15.53 66.89 -44.42
N ALA A 60 -16.07 67.47 -45.49
CA ALA A 60 -15.58 67.27 -46.85
C ALA A 60 -14.15 67.77 -46.98
N LEU A 61 -13.86 68.98 -46.47
CA LEU A 61 -12.52 69.56 -46.45
C LEU A 61 -11.54 68.74 -45.61
N GLN A 62 -11.94 68.28 -44.42
CA GLN A 62 -11.09 67.42 -43.57
C GLN A 62 -10.75 66.09 -44.26
N LEU A 63 -11.74 65.45 -44.89
CA LEU A 63 -11.54 64.19 -45.61
C LEU A 63 -10.68 64.41 -46.87
N GLY A 64 -10.91 65.49 -47.61
CA GLY A 64 -10.12 65.87 -48.77
C GLY A 64 -8.66 66.17 -48.43
N LYS A 65 -8.39 66.90 -47.32
CA LYS A 65 -7.03 67.15 -46.83
C LYS A 65 -6.32 65.84 -46.48
N TRP A 66 -6.99 64.99 -45.71
CA TRP A 66 -6.45 63.68 -45.33
C TRP A 66 -6.12 62.81 -46.55
N ALA A 67 -6.98 62.82 -47.57
CA ALA A 67 -6.79 62.02 -48.77
C ALA A 67 -5.67 62.58 -49.67
N ARG A 68 -5.59 63.92 -49.82
CA ARG A 68 -4.46 64.60 -50.48
C ARG A 68 -3.13 64.30 -49.80
N ASP A 69 -3.08 64.43 -48.48
CA ASP A 69 -1.84 64.21 -47.69
C ASP A 69 -1.38 62.75 -47.72
N LYS A 70 -2.23 61.82 -48.15
CA LYS A 70 -1.92 60.39 -48.34
C LYS A 70 -1.66 59.98 -49.79
N SER A 71 -2.02 60.81 -50.77
CA SER A 71 -1.85 60.54 -52.20
C SER A 71 -0.51 61.10 -52.69
N GLU A 72 0.02 60.55 -53.78
CA GLU A 72 1.20 61.10 -54.46
C GLU A 72 0.91 62.43 -55.19
N THR A 73 -0.36 62.86 -55.23
CA THR A 73 -0.82 64.06 -55.94
C THR A 73 -0.95 65.28 -55.04
N SER A 74 -0.55 66.46 -55.54
CA SER A 74 -0.61 67.73 -54.79
C SER A 74 -1.99 68.40 -54.77
N HIS A 75 -2.97 67.88 -55.52
CA HIS A 75 -4.31 68.45 -55.65
C HIS A 75 -5.31 67.75 -54.73
N PHE A 76 -6.40 68.43 -54.36
CA PHE A 76 -7.45 67.79 -53.57
C PHE A 76 -8.16 66.71 -54.39
N PRO A 77 -8.35 65.49 -53.85
CA PRO A 77 -9.24 64.52 -54.47
C PRO A 77 -10.70 64.93 -54.26
N GLN A 78 -11.56 64.55 -55.20
CA GLN A 78 -13.00 64.78 -55.08
C GLN A 78 -13.58 64.10 -53.84
N VAL A 79 -14.60 64.71 -53.22
CA VAL A 79 -15.27 64.16 -52.04
C VAL A 79 -16.77 64.10 -52.30
N LYS A 80 -17.38 62.97 -51.98
CA LYS A 80 -18.80 62.70 -52.25
C LYS A 80 -19.54 62.45 -50.95
N TRP A 81 -20.61 63.19 -50.69
CA TRP A 81 -21.62 62.87 -49.68
C TRP A 81 -22.82 62.23 -50.37
N GLN A 82 -23.06 60.95 -50.12
CA GLN A 82 -24.22 60.24 -50.67
C GLN A 82 -24.82 59.29 -49.64
N ALA A 83 -26.15 59.27 -49.53
CA ALA A 83 -26.90 58.38 -48.64
C ALA A 83 -26.36 58.40 -47.19
N GLY A 84 -25.94 59.58 -46.73
CA GLY A 84 -25.43 59.77 -45.38
C GLY A 84 -24.00 59.31 -45.14
N ARG A 85 -23.20 59.04 -46.18
CA ARG A 85 -21.83 58.54 -46.07
C ARG A 85 -20.92 59.34 -46.99
N PHE A 86 -19.69 59.60 -46.52
CA PHE A 86 -18.68 60.20 -47.39
C PHE A 86 -17.83 59.14 -48.08
N SER A 87 -17.46 59.41 -49.32
CA SER A 87 -16.35 58.74 -50.00
C SER A 87 -15.40 59.73 -50.66
N THR A 88 -14.15 59.33 -50.81
CA THR A 88 -13.10 60.08 -51.51
C THR A 88 -12.17 59.09 -52.21
N TRP A 89 -11.17 59.58 -52.95
CA TRP A 89 -10.24 58.73 -53.71
C TRP A 89 -8.81 59.01 -53.29
N VAL A 90 -8.05 57.97 -52.98
CA VAL A 90 -6.59 58.03 -52.77
C VAL A 90 -5.97 57.12 -53.81
N ASP A 91 -5.14 57.67 -54.69
CA ASP A 91 -4.46 56.95 -55.78
C ASP A 91 -5.41 56.03 -56.59
N ASN A 92 -6.57 56.58 -56.98
CA ASN A 92 -7.67 55.92 -57.70
C ASN A 92 -8.43 54.82 -56.94
N ILE A 93 -8.18 54.62 -55.65
CA ILE A 93 -8.95 53.71 -54.79
C ILE A 93 -10.02 54.50 -54.04
N GLU A 94 -11.28 54.09 -54.15
CA GLU A 94 -12.38 54.72 -53.41
C GLU A 94 -12.32 54.34 -51.93
N GLU A 95 -12.07 55.33 -51.09
CA GLU A 95 -12.08 55.24 -49.63
C GLU A 95 -13.45 55.71 -49.11
N ILE A 96 -14.24 54.76 -48.63
CA ILE A 96 -15.57 55.00 -48.09
C ILE A 96 -15.50 55.01 -46.56
N ASP A 97 -16.12 56.01 -45.96
CA ASP A 97 -16.27 56.15 -44.50
C ASP A 97 -16.64 54.83 -43.82
N SER A 98 -16.03 54.43 -42.70
CA SER A 98 -16.52 53.24 -42.00
C SER A 98 -17.94 53.46 -41.45
N LYS A 99 -18.70 52.38 -41.21
CA LYS A 99 -20.02 52.48 -40.55
C LYS A 99 -19.96 53.26 -39.23
N ASN A 100 -18.86 53.18 -38.47
CA ASN A 100 -18.67 53.94 -37.25
C ASN A 100 -18.51 55.45 -37.51
N LYS A 101 -17.74 55.84 -38.54
CA LYS A 101 -17.61 57.26 -38.94
C LYS A 101 -18.95 57.82 -39.42
N GLN A 102 -19.71 57.01 -40.17
CA GLN A 102 -21.06 57.34 -40.62
C GLN A 102 -22.00 57.62 -39.43
N ILE A 103 -22.04 56.75 -38.44
CA ILE A 103 -22.87 56.90 -37.23
C ILE A 103 -22.44 58.13 -36.41
N GLU A 104 -21.13 58.39 -36.28
CA GLU A 104 -20.64 59.57 -35.55
C GLU A 104 -21.04 60.88 -36.25
N ARG A 105 -21.01 60.92 -37.58
CA ARG A 105 -21.52 62.04 -38.36
C ARG A 105 -23.03 62.20 -38.20
N PHE A 106 -23.81 61.12 -38.16
CA PHE A 106 -25.24 61.20 -37.84
C PHE A 106 -25.50 61.76 -36.44
N ARG A 107 -24.72 61.35 -35.43
CA ARG A 107 -24.78 61.91 -34.07
C ARG A 107 -24.53 63.42 -34.07
N GLN A 108 -23.50 63.87 -34.78
CA GLN A 108 -23.15 65.29 -34.84
C GLN A 108 -24.19 66.12 -35.63
N LEU A 109 -24.77 65.57 -36.70
CA LEU A 109 -25.92 66.18 -37.39
C LEU A 109 -27.13 66.33 -36.45
N LYS A 110 -27.45 65.28 -35.67
CA LYS A 110 -28.55 65.33 -34.70
C LYS A 110 -28.31 66.41 -33.63
N ALA A 111 -27.08 66.53 -33.14
CA ALA A 111 -26.68 67.56 -32.17
C ALA A 111 -26.76 69.00 -32.74
N ASP A 112 -26.49 69.18 -34.04
CA ASP A 112 -26.58 70.49 -34.73
C ASP A 112 -28.00 70.84 -35.21
N GLY A 113 -29.02 70.09 -34.77
CA GLY A 113 -30.43 70.38 -35.01
C GLY A 113 -31.01 69.85 -36.32
N TYR A 114 -30.35 68.89 -36.99
CA TYR A 114 -30.86 68.25 -38.20
C TYR A 114 -31.89 67.15 -37.89
N VAL A 115 -32.93 67.03 -38.73
CA VAL A 115 -33.88 65.89 -38.71
C VAL A 115 -33.29 64.71 -39.45
N LEU A 116 -33.08 63.59 -38.77
CA LEU A 116 -32.58 62.35 -39.37
C LEU A 116 -33.74 61.44 -39.82
N PRO A 117 -33.58 60.71 -40.94
CA PRO A 117 -34.44 59.57 -41.28
C PRO A 117 -34.43 58.48 -40.18
N SER A 118 -35.59 57.85 -39.95
CA SER A 118 -35.78 56.80 -38.92
C SER A 118 -34.80 55.62 -39.05
N ALA A 119 -34.42 55.23 -40.27
CA ALA A 119 -33.41 54.20 -40.50
C ALA A 119 -32.02 54.57 -39.93
N TYR A 120 -31.63 55.84 -40.01
CA TYR A 120 -30.35 56.31 -39.47
C TYR A 120 -30.40 56.53 -37.96
N GLU A 121 -31.57 56.90 -37.42
CA GLU A 121 -31.78 56.91 -35.97
C GLU A 121 -31.65 55.52 -35.35
N SER A 122 -32.22 54.51 -36.01
CA SER A 122 -32.08 53.10 -35.62
C SER A 122 -30.62 52.65 -35.65
N MET A 123 -29.83 53.09 -36.65
CA MET A 123 -28.38 52.80 -36.69
C MET A 123 -27.60 53.41 -35.52
N ILE A 124 -27.98 54.61 -35.08
CA ILE A 124 -27.37 55.24 -33.90
C ILE A 124 -27.75 54.44 -32.64
N GLU A 125 -29.03 54.11 -32.49
CA GLU A 125 -29.56 53.36 -31.35
C GLU A 125 -28.92 51.97 -31.22
N ASP A 126 -28.85 51.22 -32.33
CA ASP A 126 -28.17 49.92 -32.39
C ASP A 126 -26.71 49.98 -31.98
N LYS A 127 -26.02 51.04 -32.40
CA LYS A 127 -24.61 51.23 -32.04
C LYS A 127 -24.47 51.55 -30.56
N LEU A 128 -25.36 52.38 -30.00
CA LEU A 128 -25.40 52.69 -28.57
C LEU A 128 -25.66 51.44 -27.73
N GLY A 129 -26.63 50.62 -28.12
CA GLY A 129 -26.92 49.36 -27.44
C GLY A 129 -25.75 48.39 -27.47
N LYS A 130 -25.12 48.21 -28.64
CA LYS A 130 -23.94 47.33 -28.80
C LYS A 130 -22.72 47.83 -28.02
N ASP A 131 -22.51 49.14 -27.94
CA ASP A 131 -21.38 49.72 -27.21
C ASP A 131 -21.52 49.57 -25.68
N LEU A 132 -22.74 49.36 -25.17
CA LEU A 132 -22.99 49.08 -23.75
C LEU A 132 -22.63 47.64 -23.35
N VAL A 133 -22.63 46.69 -24.29
CA VAL A 133 -22.37 45.27 -23.99
C VAL A 133 -20.95 45.09 -23.45
N GLY A 134 -20.84 44.38 -22.32
CA GLY A 134 -19.58 44.17 -21.60
C GLY A 134 -19.16 45.33 -20.69
N MET A 135 -19.98 46.38 -20.56
CA MET A 135 -19.76 47.44 -19.57
C MET A 135 -20.29 47.04 -18.18
N PHE A 136 -19.66 47.60 -17.14
CA PHE A 136 -19.98 47.35 -15.74
C PHE A 136 -20.45 48.63 -15.05
N PHE A 137 -21.50 48.53 -14.25
CA PHE A 137 -22.10 49.62 -13.50
C PHE A 137 -22.32 49.23 -12.04
N LYS A 138 -22.40 50.21 -11.14
CA LYS A 138 -22.84 50.06 -9.76
C LYS A 138 -24.21 50.66 -9.57
N GLN A 139 -25.05 49.96 -8.81
CA GLN A 139 -26.42 50.34 -8.50
C GLN A 139 -26.59 50.39 -6.97
N GLY A 140 -27.05 51.54 -6.45
CA GLY A 140 -27.26 51.75 -5.01
C GLY A 140 -26.05 52.34 -4.26
N HIS A 141 -26.16 52.44 -2.93
CA HIS A 141 -25.13 52.99 -2.04
C HIS A 141 -24.94 52.12 -0.78
N GLY A 142 -23.68 51.98 -0.33
CA GLY A 142 -23.34 51.29 0.92
C GLY A 142 -23.57 49.77 0.86
N ASN A 143 -24.10 49.17 1.94
CA ASN A 143 -24.29 47.71 2.06
C ASN A 143 -25.33 47.08 1.11
N LYS A 144 -25.92 47.86 0.19
CA LYS A 144 -26.87 47.39 -0.84
C LYS A 144 -26.35 47.64 -2.26
N GLU A 145 -25.06 47.97 -2.39
CA GLU A 145 -24.43 48.16 -3.70
C GLU A 145 -24.45 46.85 -4.49
N ARG A 146 -24.94 46.93 -5.73
CA ARG A 146 -24.96 45.82 -6.67
C ARG A 146 -24.09 46.16 -7.87
N ILE A 147 -23.34 45.17 -8.37
CA ILE A 147 -22.63 45.31 -9.64
C ILE A 147 -23.52 44.81 -10.76
N CYS A 148 -23.66 45.60 -11.81
CA CYS A 148 -24.46 45.32 -12.98
C CYS A 148 -23.53 45.12 -14.18
N THR A 149 -23.68 44.01 -14.91
CA THR A 149 -22.96 43.73 -16.14
C THR A 149 -23.95 43.71 -17.30
N VAL A 150 -23.67 44.44 -18.38
CA VAL A 150 -24.51 44.40 -19.57
C VAL A 150 -24.13 43.18 -20.41
N ASP A 151 -25.04 42.21 -20.50
CA ASP A 151 -24.77 40.91 -21.11
C ASP A 151 -25.03 40.92 -22.61
N ALA A 152 -26.13 41.55 -23.04
CA ALA A 152 -26.52 41.57 -24.44
C ALA A 152 -27.38 42.78 -24.81
N TYR A 153 -27.33 43.14 -26.09
CA TYR A 153 -28.25 44.07 -26.73
C TYR A 153 -29.16 43.32 -27.69
N ILE A 154 -30.46 43.53 -27.56
CA ILE A 154 -31.50 42.94 -28.40
C ILE A 154 -32.05 44.07 -29.27
N GLY A 155 -31.71 44.04 -30.57
CA GLY A 155 -32.14 45.06 -31.53
C GLY A 155 -33.66 45.08 -31.70
N GLY A 156 -34.22 46.29 -31.79
CA GLY A 156 -35.62 46.49 -32.11
C GLY A 156 -35.93 46.27 -33.59
N ASP A 157 -37.19 46.00 -33.91
CA ASP A 157 -37.73 45.97 -35.27
C ASP A 157 -38.92 46.95 -35.39
N SER A 158 -39.64 46.94 -36.51
CA SER A 158 -40.79 47.85 -36.68
C SER A 158 -41.97 47.58 -35.74
N ALA A 159 -41.94 46.49 -34.94
CA ALA A 159 -42.98 46.08 -34.01
C ALA A 159 -42.53 46.04 -32.53
N ARG A 160 -41.22 45.94 -32.26
CA ARG A 160 -40.65 45.82 -30.90
C ARG A 160 -39.53 46.82 -30.66
N GLU A 161 -39.60 47.51 -29.53
CA GLU A 161 -38.53 48.42 -29.07
C GLU A 161 -37.23 47.66 -28.74
N SER A 162 -36.08 48.32 -28.86
CA SER A 162 -34.77 47.75 -28.53
C SER A 162 -34.63 47.52 -27.02
N HIS A 163 -34.02 46.40 -26.61
CA HIS A 163 -33.86 46.02 -25.19
C HIS A 163 -32.39 45.79 -24.82
N ILE A 164 -32.10 45.97 -23.53
CA ILE A 164 -30.83 45.62 -22.89
C ILE A 164 -31.09 44.51 -21.88
N ALA A 165 -30.34 43.42 -22.04
CA ALA A 165 -30.24 42.36 -21.05
C ALA A 165 -29.00 42.61 -20.18
N TYR A 166 -29.18 42.62 -18.86
CA TYR A 166 -28.11 42.84 -17.90
C TYR A 166 -28.29 41.98 -16.64
N SER A 167 -27.17 41.61 -16.05
CA SER A 167 -27.08 40.80 -14.83
C SER A 167 -26.72 41.68 -13.66
N THR A 168 -27.39 41.52 -12.52
CA THR A 168 -27.04 42.20 -11.27
C THR A 168 -26.53 41.22 -10.22
N PHE A 169 -25.47 41.61 -9.52
CA PHE A 169 -24.78 40.78 -8.54
C PHE A 169 -24.77 41.51 -7.18
N LEU A 170 -25.27 40.84 -6.14
CA LEU A 170 -25.15 41.32 -4.75
C LEU A 170 -23.72 41.21 -4.22
N SER A 171 -23.00 40.18 -4.66
CA SER A 171 -21.62 39.91 -4.25
C SER A 171 -20.88 39.12 -5.33
N LEU A 172 -19.58 38.91 -5.13
CA LEU A 172 -18.76 38.10 -6.03
C LEU A 172 -19.24 36.65 -6.14
N SER A 173 -19.94 36.11 -5.14
CA SER A 173 -20.32 34.69 -5.08
C SER A 173 -21.78 34.38 -5.36
N THR A 174 -22.65 35.39 -5.35
CA THR A 174 -24.08 35.20 -5.64
C THR A 174 -24.34 34.93 -7.13
N GLN A 175 -25.37 34.15 -7.43
CA GLN A 175 -25.89 34.05 -8.79
C GLN A 175 -26.44 35.41 -9.26
N PRO A 176 -26.29 35.75 -10.55
CA PRO A 176 -26.85 36.98 -11.07
C PRO A 176 -28.38 36.96 -11.10
N GLU A 177 -29.00 38.06 -10.72
CA GLU A 177 -30.38 38.34 -11.09
C GLU A 177 -30.39 38.90 -12.52
N LEU A 178 -31.08 38.23 -13.43
CA LEU A 178 -31.18 38.61 -14.84
C LEU A 178 -32.31 39.61 -15.05
N HIS A 179 -32.04 40.66 -15.80
CA HIS A 179 -33.00 41.72 -16.12
C HIS A 179 -33.00 42.00 -17.62
N GLU A 180 -34.18 42.27 -18.18
CA GLU A 180 -34.34 42.75 -19.55
C GLU A 180 -35.25 44.00 -19.52
N ILE A 181 -34.74 45.14 -19.99
CA ILE A 181 -35.51 46.39 -20.02
C ILE A 181 -35.32 47.12 -21.35
N PRO A 182 -36.25 48.00 -21.77
CA PRO A 182 -36.06 48.82 -22.96
C PRO A 182 -34.78 49.64 -22.87
N LEU A 183 -34.05 49.76 -23.98
CA LEU A 183 -32.81 50.53 -24.05
C LEU A 183 -33.02 51.95 -23.54
N ALA A 184 -34.12 52.62 -23.95
CA ALA A 184 -34.47 53.95 -23.48
C ALA A 184 -34.60 54.03 -21.94
N ARG A 185 -35.14 52.98 -21.29
CA ARG A 185 -35.25 52.93 -19.83
C ARG A 185 -33.89 52.71 -19.17
N PHE A 186 -33.07 51.80 -19.70
CA PHE A 186 -31.68 51.62 -19.23
C PHE A 186 -30.89 52.92 -19.34
N GLN A 187 -31.13 53.69 -20.40
CA GLN A 187 -30.49 54.99 -20.58
C GLN A 187 -30.88 56.03 -19.53
N GLN A 188 -32.15 56.06 -19.12
CA GLN A 188 -32.61 56.94 -18.03
C GLN A 188 -31.93 56.60 -16.70
N LEU A 189 -31.67 55.32 -16.42
CA LEU A 189 -30.99 54.90 -15.18
C LEU A 189 -29.54 55.41 -15.13
N ILE A 190 -28.84 55.43 -16.26
CA ILE A 190 -27.49 56.01 -16.36
C ILE A 190 -27.55 57.54 -16.19
N GLN A 191 -28.50 58.21 -16.84
CA GLN A 191 -28.63 59.68 -16.79
C GLN A 191 -29.01 60.20 -15.39
N SER A 192 -29.90 59.48 -14.70
CA SER A 192 -30.31 59.78 -13.32
C SER A 192 -29.24 59.47 -12.28
N LYS A 193 -28.09 58.90 -12.69
CA LYS A 193 -27.01 58.39 -11.82
C LYS A 193 -27.44 57.26 -10.88
N GLU A 194 -28.54 56.58 -11.19
CA GLU A 194 -28.92 55.34 -10.51
C GLU A 194 -27.99 54.17 -10.89
N LEU A 195 -27.43 54.21 -12.10
CA LEU A 195 -26.33 53.36 -12.55
C LEU A 195 -25.09 54.21 -12.81
N VAL A 196 -24.02 53.94 -12.07
CA VAL A 196 -22.72 54.63 -12.22
C VAL A 196 -21.71 53.66 -12.81
N GLN A 197 -21.03 54.02 -13.90
CA GLN A 197 -20.03 53.14 -14.51
C GLN A 197 -18.84 52.92 -13.57
N LEU A 198 -18.34 51.68 -13.51
CA LEU A 198 -17.13 51.35 -12.74
C LEU A 198 -15.87 51.96 -13.38
N THR A 199 -14.88 52.29 -12.55
CA THR A 199 -13.55 52.66 -13.06
C THR A 199 -12.84 51.45 -13.70
N PRO A 200 -11.82 51.67 -14.53
CA PRO A 200 -11.01 50.58 -15.07
C PRO A 200 -10.37 49.69 -13.99
N GLU A 201 -9.90 50.26 -12.87
CA GLU A 201 -9.35 49.47 -11.76
C GLU A 201 -10.43 48.63 -11.05
N GLU A 202 -11.59 49.23 -10.76
CA GLU A 202 -12.73 48.54 -10.14
C GLU A 202 -13.21 47.38 -11.03
N THR A 203 -13.31 47.62 -12.33
CA THR A 203 -13.70 46.60 -13.33
C THR A 203 -12.71 45.43 -13.34
N LYS A 204 -11.41 45.74 -13.39
CA LYS A 204 -10.36 44.71 -13.39
C LYS A 204 -10.37 43.89 -12.09
N SER A 205 -10.57 44.54 -10.95
CA SER A 205 -10.69 43.87 -9.66
C SER A 205 -11.91 42.95 -9.59
N TRP A 206 -13.06 43.43 -10.05
CA TRP A 206 -14.32 42.67 -10.10
C TRP A 206 -14.21 41.42 -10.97
N VAL A 207 -13.73 41.58 -12.20
CA VAL A 207 -13.57 40.46 -13.15
C VAL A 207 -12.63 39.40 -12.58
N LYS A 208 -11.46 39.82 -12.06
CA LYS A 208 -10.51 38.89 -11.42
C LYS A 208 -11.11 38.18 -10.22
N GLY A 209 -11.86 38.89 -9.37
CA GLY A 209 -12.55 38.29 -8.23
C GLY A 209 -13.58 37.24 -8.65
N ARG A 210 -14.40 37.54 -9.66
CA ARG A 210 -15.38 36.59 -10.22
C ARG A 210 -14.71 35.35 -10.80
N GLU A 211 -13.63 35.51 -11.57
CA GLU A 211 -12.87 34.38 -12.11
C GLU A 211 -12.34 33.46 -11.00
N GLN A 212 -11.82 34.03 -9.91
CA GLN A 212 -11.34 33.25 -8.76
C GLN A 212 -12.47 32.50 -8.06
N VAL A 213 -13.63 33.14 -7.86
CA VAL A 213 -14.78 32.49 -7.23
C VAL A 213 -15.32 31.35 -8.08
N GLU A 214 -15.45 31.56 -9.40
CA GLU A 214 -15.94 30.54 -10.31
C GLU A 214 -14.96 29.36 -10.44
N ALA A 215 -13.65 29.62 -10.46
CA ALA A 215 -12.63 28.58 -10.42
C ALA A 215 -12.72 27.75 -9.13
N ALA A 216 -12.82 28.40 -7.96
CA ALA A 216 -12.97 27.74 -6.68
C ALA A 216 -14.27 26.91 -6.60
N ARG A 217 -15.38 27.43 -7.16
CA ARG A 217 -16.66 26.71 -7.25
C ARG A 217 -16.55 25.46 -8.11
N LYS A 218 -15.84 25.55 -9.24
CA LYS A 218 -15.58 24.41 -10.12
C LYS A 218 -14.73 23.34 -9.43
N ASP A 219 -13.68 23.75 -8.71
CA ASP A 219 -12.83 22.84 -7.94
C ASP A 219 -13.62 22.13 -6.83
N PHE A 220 -14.51 22.85 -6.14
CA PHE A 220 -15.40 22.27 -5.14
C PHE A 220 -16.34 21.22 -5.72
N MET A 221 -17.00 21.52 -6.83
CA MET A 221 -17.88 20.56 -7.53
C MET A 221 -17.12 19.35 -8.06
N ALA A 222 -15.88 19.54 -8.53
CA ALA A 222 -15.01 18.45 -8.92
C ALA A 222 -14.70 17.54 -7.73
N LEU A 223 -14.36 18.10 -6.56
CA LEU A 223 -14.13 17.34 -5.34
C LEU A 223 -15.38 16.54 -4.91
N GLN A 224 -16.57 17.16 -4.93
CA GLN A 224 -17.83 16.46 -4.64
C GLN A 224 -18.05 15.26 -5.57
N LYS A 225 -17.76 15.44 -6.86
CA LYS A 225 -17.82 14.36 -7.85
C LYS A 225 -16.79 13.26 -7.58
N ASP A 226 -15.59 13.62 -7.14
CA ASP A 226 -14.53 12.66 -6.82
C ASP A 226 -14.85 11.87 -5.53
N ILE A 227 -15.48 12.51 -4.54
CA ILE A 227 -16.04 11.85 -3.35
C ILE A 227 -17.02 10.74 -3.77
N GLY A 228 -17.95 11.04 -4.68
CA GLY A 228 -18.93 10.08 -5.18
C GLY A 228 -18.36 8.90 -5.98
N LYS A 229 -17.06 8.92 -6.32
CA LYS A 229 -16.36 7.84 -7.02
C LYS A 229 -15.42 7.03 -6.12
N THR A 230 -15.29 7.40 -4.85
CA THR A 230 -14.41 6.68 -3.92
C THR A 230 -14.89 5.26 -3.66
N TYR A 231 -13.95 4.35 -3.42
CA TYR A 231 -14.26 2.97 -3.02
C TYR A 231 -13.41 2.59 -1.79
N PRO A 232 -14.05 2.35 -0.63
CA PRO A 232 -15.48 2.48 -0.36
C PRO A 232 -15.95 3.94 -0.44
N LEU A 233 -17.25 4.14 -0.66
CA LEU A 233 -17.85 5.48 -0.67
C LEU A 233 -17.62 6.17 0.68
N ASN A 234 -16.93 7.31 0.65
CA ASN A 234 -16.54 8.04 1.86
C ASN A 234 -17.12 9.46 1.86
N PHE A 235 -18.18 9.68 2.64
CA PHE A 235 -18.81 11.01 2.81
C PHE A 235 -18.21 11.82 3.97
N GLY A 236 -17.16 11.35 4.64
CA GLY A 236 -16.50 12.10 5.70
C GLY A 236 -15.37 11.31 6.38
N GLY A 237 -14.35 12.03 6.82
CA GLY A 237 -13.18 11.42 7.44
C GLY A 237 -12.46 12.33 8.42
N ASP A 238 -11.63 11.71 9.23
CA ASP A 238 -10.77 12.40 10.19
C ASP A 238 -9.40 12.70 9.60
N PHE A 239 -8.76 13.74 10.13
CA PHE A 239 -7.34 14.04 9.94
C PHE A 239 -6.57 13.42 11.11
N PRO A 240 -5.82 12.31 10.89
CA PRO A 240 -5.08 11.62 11.93
C PRO A 240 -4.09 12.55 12.64
N ALA A 241 -3.92 12.38 13.96
CA ALA A 241 -3.06 13.23 14.78
C ALA A 241 -1.63 13.33 14.22
N VAL A 242 -1.08 12.22 13.72
CA VAL A 242 0.25 12.13 13.09
C VAL A 242 0.39 12.91 11.78
N SER A 243 -0.71 13.21 11.09
CA SER A 243 -0.74 13.95 9.82
C SER A 243 -1.33 15.36 9.92
N ARG A 244 -1.71 15.82 11.12
CA ARG A 244 -2.27 17.16 11.35
C ARG A 244 -1.20 18.21 11.13
N LYS A 245 -1.20 18.80 9.94
CA LYS A 245 -0.39 19.98 9.61
C LYS A 245 -1.16 21.26 9.92
N GLN A 246 -0.47 22.25 10.47
CA GLN A 246 -1.02 23.59 10.58
C GLN A 246 -1.09 24.25 9.20
N ILE A 247 -2.20 24.91 8.95
CA ILE A 247 -2.49 25.59 7.69
C ILE A 247 -2.85 27.03 8.03
N PHE A 248 -2.25 28.00 7.34
CA PHE A 248 -2.63 29.40 7.51
C PHE A 248 -3.91 29.69 6.72
N SER A 249 -4.99 30.09 7.40
CA SER A 249 -6.22 30.50 6.74
C SER A 249 -6.17 31.98 6.37
N GLN A 250 -6.28 32.28 5.07
CA GLN A 250 -6.30 33.65 4.57
C GLN A 250 -7.56 34.40 5.02
N PHE A 251 -8.67 33.69 5.21
CA PHE A 251 -9.92 34.30 5.66
C PHE A 251 -9.89 34.64 7.15
N LEU A 252 -9.42 33.71 8.00
CA LEU A 252 -9.36 33.92 9.46
C LEU A 252 -8.12 34.69 9.91
N GLN A 253 -7.11 34.83 9.04
CA GLN A 253 -5.79 35.42 9.34
C GLN A 253 -5.10 34.73 10.53
N LYS A 254 -5.31 33.41 10.65
CA LYS A 254 -4.83 32.57 11.76
C LYS A 254 -4.42 31.19 11.27
N ASN A 255 -3.54 30.54 12.02
CA ASN A 255 -3.22 29.14 11.83
C ASN A 255 -4.37 28.26 12.33
N ILE A 256 -4.76 27.30 11.49
CA ILE A 256 -5.79 26.32 11.77
C ILE A 256 -5.23 24.91 11.63
N THR A 257 -5.76 23.99 12.43
CA THR A 257 -5.44 22.57 12.38
C THR A 257 -6.71 21.78 12.06
N PRO A 258 -6.87 21.25 10.83
CA PRO A 258 -8.02 20.44 10.46
C PRO A 258 -8.14 19.18 11.32
N LEU A 259 -9.36 18.79 11.67
CA LEU A 259 -9.66 17.66 12.55
C LEU A 259 -10.51 16.61 11.84
N SER A 260 -11.59 17.03 11.20
CA SER A 260 -12.46 16.15 10.42
C SER A 260 -13.24 16.92 9.38
N TRP A 261 -13.74 16.21 8.38
CA TRP A 261 -14.60 16.75 7.35
C TRP A 261 -15.76 15.80 7.07
N SER A 262 -16.89 16.33 6.59
CA SER A 262 -18.05 15.53 6.17
C SER A 262 -18.87 16.27 5.13
N LEU A 263 -19.60 15.54 4.30
CA LEU A 263 -20.57 16.05 3.35
C LEU A 263 -21.98 15.91 3.95
N ASN A 264 -22.76 16.97 3.96
CA ASN A 264 -24.16 16.92 4.40
C ASN A 264 -25.10 16.47 3.26
N ALA A 265 -26.39 16.30 3.56
CA ALA A 265 -27.40 15.89 2.56
C ALA A 265 -27.70 16.94 1.46
N LYS A 266 -27.18 18.17 1.60
CA LYS A 266 -27.23 19.24 0.59
C LYS A 266 -25.91 19.38 -0.17
N ASP A 267 -25.01 18.42 0.01
CA ASP A 267 -23.64 18.40 -0.47
C ASP A 267 -22.73 19.53 0.05
N ASP A 268 -23.13 20.27 1.09
CA ASP A 268 -22.22 21.22 1.74
C ASP A 268 -21.17 20.47 2.55
N MET A 269 -19.93 20.97 2.52
CA MET A 269 -18.81 20.35 3.19
C MET A 269 -18.57 20.99 4.55
N LYS A 270 -18.76 20.21 5.60
CA LYS A 270 -18.53 20.61 6.97
C LYS A 270 -17.13 20.24 7.40
N VAL A 271 -16.34 21.20 7.89
CA VAL A 271 -14.96 20.99 8.36
C VAL A 271 -14.81 21.44 9.80
N ASN A 272 -14.28 20.56 10.66
CA ASN A 272 -13.93 20.84 12.05
C ASN A 272 -12.43 21.12 12.16
N PHE A 273 -12.03 22.12 12.94
CA PHE A 273 -10.62 22.50 13.11
C PHE A 273 -10.37 23.21 14.45
N TYR A 274 -9.11 23.21 14.90
CA TYR A 274 -8.64 24.10 15.96
C TYR A 274 -8.14 25.42 15.38
N VAL A 275 -8.29 26.51 16.14
CA VAL A 275 -7.68 27.81 15.86
C VAL A 275 -6.57 28.04 16.87
N ASN A 276 -5.36 28.28 16.38
CA ASN A 276 -4.12 28.46 17.16
C ASN A 276 -3.64 27.20 17.90
N ASP A 277 -2.42 27.30 18.45
CA ASP A 277 -1.63 26.18 18.97
C ASP A 277 -2.16 25.58 20.28
N ARG A 278 -3.08 26.27 20.97
CA ARG A 278 -3.56 25.87 22.30
C ARG A 278 -4.62 24.76 22.27
N TRP A 279 -5.19 24.46 21.09
CA TRP A 279 -6.19 23.40 20.87
C TRP A 279 -7.38 23.43 21.86
N GLU A 280 -7.75 24.63 22.33
CA GLU A 280 -8.71 24.80 23.44
C GLU A 280 -10.18 24.64 23.02
N LYS A 281 -10.51 24.95 21.75
CA LYS A 281 -11.90 24.90 21.26
C LYS A 281 -11.98 24.49 19.79
N VAL A 282 -12.73 23.41 19.54
CA VAL A 282 -13.09 22.98 18.18
C VAL A 282 -14.03 24.02 17.56
N GLN A 283 -13.66 24.50 16.38
CA GLN A 283 -14.51 25.32 15.53
C GLN A 283 -15.01 24.49 14.35
N GLN A 284 -16.16 24.89 13.83
CA GLN A 284 -16.85 24.23 12.74
C GLN A 284 -17.14 25.28 11.65
N LEU A 285 -16.95 24.90 10.40
CA LEU A 285 -17.22 25.73 9.24
C LEU A 285 -17.94 24.90 8.17
N ASP A 286 -19.01 25.48 7.62
CA ASP A 286 -19.72 24.92 6.47
C ASP A 286 -19.23 25.60 5.19
N ILE A 287 -18.57 24.82 4.34
CA ILE A 287 -18.05 25.22 3.03
C ILE A 287 -19.10 24.87 1.97
N THR A 288 -19.53 25.90 1.25
CA THR A 288 -20.58 25.87 0.24
C THR A 288 -20.02 26.41 -1.09
N PRO A 289 -20.72 26.21 -2.22
CA PRO A 289 -20.35 26.83 -3.49
C PRO A 289 -20.21 28.37 -3.43
N LEU A 290 -20.82 29.03 -2.44
CA LEU A 290 -20.80 30.48 -2.28
C LEU A 290 -19.58 31.01 -1.52
N ASN A 291 -19.02 30.24 -0.58
CA ASN A 291 -17.92 30.70 0.28
C ASN A 291 -16.60 29.93 0.07
N VAL A 292 -16.57 28.88 -0.75
CA VAL A 292 -15.38 28.02 -0.93
C VAL A 292 -14.11 28.76 -1.35
N HIS A 293 -14.24 29.84 -2.13
CA HIS A 293 -13.11 30.69 -2.54
C HIS A 293 -12.34 31.30 -1.36
N GLN A 294 -12.98 31.42 -0.19
CA GLN A 294 -12.37 31.94 1.05
C GLN A 294 -11.63 30.86 1.84
N HIS A 295 -11.82 29.58 1.49
CA HIS A 295 -11.38 28.42 2.27
C HIS A 295 -10.67 27.37 1.40
N MET A 296 -9.99 27.82 0.32
CA MET A 296 -9.31 26.95 -0.62
C MET A 296 -8.22 26.09 0.03
N GLU A 297 -7.61 26.58 1.11
CA GLU A 297 -6.64 25.82 1.91
C GLU A 297 -7.24 24.59 2.58
N LEU A 298 -8.46 24.70 3.11
CA LEU A 298 -9.20 23.57 3.68
C LEU A 298 -9.67 22.61 2.59
N LEU A 299 -10.12 23.14 1.45
CA LEU A 299 -10.52 22.33 0.30
C LEU A 299 -9.38 21.44 -0.19
N ARG A 300 -8.16 22.00 -0.33
CA ARG A 300 -6.97 21.24 -0.72
C ARG A 300 -6.60 20.18 0.32
N ALA A 301 -6.69 20.52 1.62
CA ALA A 301 -6.40 19.57 2.69
C ALA A 301 -7.37 18.37 2.65
N VAL A 302 -8.67 18.61 2.46
CA VAL A 302 -9.67 17.55 2.30
C VAL A 302 -9.39 16.72 1.06
N LYS A 303 -9.09 17.36 -0.07
CA LYS A 303 -8.75 16.64 -1.32
C LYS A 303 -7.57 15.69 -1.14
N THR A 304 -6.44 16.18 -0.59
CA THR A 304 -5.27 15.33 -0.33
C THR A 304 -5.59 14.19 0.65
N ARG A 305 -6.42 14.46 1.66
CA ARG A 305 -6.84 13.44 2.62
C ARG A 305 -7.69 12.36 1.94
N LEU A 306 -8.67 12.76 1.14
CA LEU A 306 -9.53 11.86 0.37
C LEU A 306 -8.74 10.96 -0.57
N GLU A 307 -7.77 11.53 -1.31
CA GLU A 307 -6.89 10.77 -2.21
C GLU A 307 -6.08 9.71 -1.45
N SER A 308 -5.53 10.07 -0.28
CA SER A 308 -4.79 9.15 0.58
C SER A 308 -5.68 8.05 1.17
N ASP A 309 -6.86 8.39 1.68
CA ASP A 309 -7.78 7.43 2.27
C ASP A 309 -8.30 6.44 1.21
N ASN A 310 -8.60 6.93 0.01
CA ASN A 310 -9.02 6.10 -1.12
C ASN A 310 -7.88 5.17 -1.59
N LEU A 311 -6.63 5.65 -1.62
CA LEU A 311 -5.48 4.79 -1.94
C LEU A 311 -5.28 3.69 -0.89
N ASN A 312 -5.31 4.04 0.39
CA ASN A 312 -5.16 3.08 1.49
C ASN A 312 -6.27 2.04 1.49
N ALA A 313 -7.52 2.45 1.28
CA ALA A 313 -8.65 1.51 1.22
C ALA A 313 -8.55 0.56 0.02
N HIS A 314 -8.09 1.03 -1.14
CA HIS A 314 -7.80 0.16 -2.28
C HIS A 314 -6.70 -0.85 -1.95
N LEU A 315 -5.61 -0.41 -1.33
CA LEU A 315 -4.50 -1.28 -0.93
C LEU A 315 -4.96 -2.33 0.09
N GLU A 316 -5.69 -1.92 1.12
CA GLU A 316 -6.27 -2.82 2.11
C GLU A 316 -7.15 -3.88 1.44
N LYS A 317 -8.00 -3.45 0.50
CA LYS A 317 -8.88 -4.38 -0.21
C LYS A 317 -8.12 -5.32 -1.13
N LEU A 318 -7.13 -4.84 -1.88
CA LEU A 318 -6.25 -5.67 -2.71
C LEU A 318 -5.50 -6.68 -1.86
N MET A 319 -4.92 -6.25 -0.75
CA MET A 319 -4.21 -7.11 0.19
C MET A 319 -5.16 -8.17 0.76
N SER A 320 -6.36 -7.79 1.20
CA SER A 320 -7.37 -8.75 1.67
C SER A 320 -7.80 -9.77 0.61
N CYS A 321 -7.76 -9.40 -0.68
CA CYS A 321 -8.16 -10.30 -1.77
C CYS A 321 -7.00 -11.17 -2.30
N LEU A 322 -5.76 -10.67 -2.26
CA LEU A 322 -4.60 -11.30 -2.88
C LEU A 322 -3.60 -11.88 -1.88
N GLY A 323 -3.44 -11.22 -0.74
CA GLY A 323 -2.56 -11.64 0.34
C GLY A 323 -3.12 -12.82 1.12
N ASN A 324 -2.25 -13.39 1.94
CA ASN A 324 -2.55 -14.48 2.86
C ASN A 324 -2.56 -13.90 4.27
N LYS A 325 -3.56 -14.25 5.08
CA LYS A 325 -3.57 -13.88 6.49
C LYS A 325 -2.34 -14.50 7.20
N ILE A 326 -1.71 -13.74 8.07
CA ILE A 326 -0.66 -14.18 8.99
C ILE A 326 -0.91 -13.47 10.32
N GLY A 327 -1.41 -14.21 11.31
CA GLY A 327 -1.93 -13.58 12.52
C GLY A 327 -3.14 -12.69 12.19
N ASP A 328 -3.16 -11.50 12.77
CA ASP A 328 -4.11 -10.43 12.41
C ASP A 328 -3.60 -9.54 11.25
N SER A 329 -2.49 -9.90 10.60
CA SER A 329 -1.91 -9.17 9.45
C SER A 329 -2.14 -9.93 8.15
N ILE A 330 -1.87 -9.30 7.00
CA ILE A 330 -1.99 -9.90 5.68
C ILE A 330 -0.68 -9.74 4.93
N LEU A 331 -0.09 -10.85 4.50
CA LEU A 331 1.14 -10.88 3.72
C LEU A 331 0.88 -11.26 2.28
N TYR A 332 1.40 -10.48 1.36
CA TYR A 332 1.44 -10.81 -0.06
C TYR A 332 2.89 -10.95 -0.52
N THR A 333 3.24 -12.10 -1.08
CA THR A 333 4.51 -12.34 -1.76
C THR A 333 4.23 -12.62 -3.24
N PRO A 334 4.67 -11.77 -4.17
CA PRO A 334 4.53 -12.03 -5.60
C PRO A 334 5.29 -13.31 -5.98
N ASN A 335 4.72 -14.06 -6.93
CA ASN A 335 5.37 -15.25 -7.49
C ASN A 335 6.36 -14.90 -8.61
N SER A 336 6.32 -13.65 -9.08
CA SER A 336 7.16 -13.15 -10.17
C SER A 336 8.56 -12.77 -9.65
N PRO A 337 9.65 -13.16 -10.34
CA PRO A 337 11.03 -12.95 -9.86
C PRO A 337 11.46 -11.48 -9.77
N GLY A 338 10.65 -10.55 -10.30
CA GLY A 338 10.90 -9.10 -10.23
C GLY A 338 10.15 -8.35 -9.12
N GLY A 339 9.37 -9.06 -8.29
CA GLY A 339 8.61 -8.45 -7.18
C GLY A 339 7.60 -7.37 -7.60
N ILE A 340 7.17 -6.57 -6.63
CA ILE A 340 6.34 -5.37 -6.84
C ILE A 340 7.25 -4.15 -6.94
N GLN A 341 7.14 -3.34 -7.99
CA GLN A 341 7.98 -2.14 -8.14
C GLN A 341 7.77 -1.10 -7.02
N THR A 342 8.86 -0.45 -6.63
CA THR A 342 8.93 0.72 -5.73
C THR A 342 9.80 1.80 -6.38
N THR A 343 9.84 3.03 -5.87
CA THR A 343 10.60 4.13 -6.51
C THR A 343 12.09 3.83 -6.60
N ASP A 344 12.63 3.14 -5.60
CA ASP A 344 14.07 2.91 -5.47
C ASP A 344 14.50 1.54 -6.02
N ASP A 345 13.58 0.56 -6.13
CA ASP A 345 13.83 -0.80 -6.65
C ASP A 345 12.51 -1.63 -6.76
N HIS A 346 12.43 -2.79 -6.10
CA HIS A 346 11.27 -3.65 -5.98
C HIS A 346 11.14 -4.23 -4.56
N ALA A 347 9.94 -4.69 -4.23
CA ALA A 347 9.59 -5.39 -3.01
C ALA A 347 9.28 -6.86 -3.30
N ASP A 348 9.95 -7.76 -2.60
CA ASP A 348 9.71 -9.22 -2.66
C ASP A 348 8.49 -9.66 -1.83
N GLY A 349 7.95 -8.74 -1.03
CA GLY A 349 6.68 -8.92 -0.35
C GLY A 349 6.18 -7.64 0.30
N VAL A 350 4.87 -7.63 0.54
CA VAL A 350 4.13 -6.53 1.13
C VAL A 350 3.32 -7.08 2.31
N LEU A 351 3.38 -6.41 3.44
CA LEU A 351 2.68 -6.75 4.67
C LEU A 351 1.71 -5.63 5.04
N LEU A 352 0.44 -5.96 5.20
CA LEU A 352 -0.57 -5.11 5.81
C LEU A 352 -0.78 -5.54 7.25
N SER A 353 -0.34 -4.70 8.19
CA SER A 353 -0.52 -4.95 9.62
C SER A 353 -1.98 -4.82 10.07
N ASN A 354 -2.32 -5.36 11.24
CA ASN A 354 -3.63 -5.20 11.88
C ASN A 354 -4.03 -3.75 12.18
N THR A 355 -3.07 -2.81 12.23
CA THR A 355 -3.33 -1.38 12.39
C THR A 355 -3.59 -0.66 11.06
N GLY A 356 -3.61 -1.40 9.94
CA GLY A 356 -3.74 -0.84 8.58
C GLY A 356 -2.45 -0.20 8.04
N LYS A 357 -1.31 -0.34 8.72
CA LYS A 357 -0.02 0.12 8.20
C LYS A 357 0.50 -0.88 7.17
N LEU A 358 0.83 -0.39 5.98
CA LEU A 358 1.52 -1.15 4.94
C LEU A 358 3.04 -1.05 5.11
N SER A 359 3.73 -2.18 5.00
CA SER A 359 5.19 -2.29 4.99
C SER A 359 5.61 -3.18 3.81
N ALA A 360 6.78 -2.95 3.24
CA ALA A 360 7.33 -3.79 2.17
C ALA A 360 8.73 -4.29 2.55
N PHE A 361 9.19 -5.40 1.98
CA PHE A 361 10.48 -6.00 2.34
C PHE A 361 11.15 -6.69 1.16
N LYS A 362 12.49 -6.83 1.25
CA LYS A 362 13.32 -7.60 0.30
C LYS A 362 13.88 -8.88 0.90
N LYS A 363 13.87 -9.97 0.15
CA LYS A 363 14.54 -11.23 0.44
C LYS A 363 16.05 -11.14 0.11
N PRO A 364 16.89 -12.03 0.67
CA PRO A 364 16.61 -12.98 1.76
C PRO A 364 16.75 -12.35 3.15
N LYS A 365 17.27 -11.11 3.27
CA LYS A 365 17.54 -10.45 4.56
C LYS A 365 16.30 -9.84 5.22
N ASN A 366 15.19 -9.74 4.50
CA ASN A 366 13.89 -9.23 4.95
C ASN A 366 13.97 -7.82 5.55
N VAL A 367 14.73 -6.95 4.90
CA VAL A 367 14.89 -5.55 5.29
C VAL A 367 13.63 -4.78 4.90
N GLU A 368 13.03 -4.06 5.85
CA GLU A 368 11.87 -3.19 5.59
C GLU A 368 12.27 -2.03 4.67
N ILE A 369 11.52 -1.85 3.59
CA ILE A 369 11.71 -0.76 2.64
C ILE A 369 10.89 0.44 3.16
N PRO A 370 11.50 1.63 3.32
CA PRO A 370 10.75 2.82 3.68
C PRO A 370 9.80 3.19 2.53
N LEU A 371 8.50 3.17 2.79
CA LEU A 371 7.49 3.50 1.78
C LEU A 371 7.11 4.97 1.83
N ASN A 372 7.15 5.62 0.67
CA ASN A 372 6.60 6.95 0.44
C ASN A 372 5.23 6.88 -0.28
N THR A 373 4.60 8.03 -0.53
CA THR A 373 3.26 8.07 -1.15
C THR A 373 3.25 7.56 -2.60
N ASP A 374 4.35 7.72 -3.34
CA ASP A 374 4.45 7.22 -4.70
C ASP A 374 4.70 5.70 -4.73
N ASP A 375 5.45 5.17 -3.76
CA ASP A 375 5.57 3.72 -3.56
C ASP A 375 4.21 3.06 -3.34
N LEU A 376 3.32 3.67 -2.54
CA LEU A 376 1.98 3.15 -2.31
C LEU A 376 1.16 3.06 -3.61
N LYS A 377 1.35 4.00 -4.55
CA LYS A 377 0.70 3.96 -5.87
C LYS A 377 1.28 2.85 -6.74
N LEU A 378 2.61 2.72 -6.77
CA LEU A 378 3.29 1.64 -7.50
C LEU A 378 2.90 0.26 -6.97
N ILE A 379 2.82 0.11 -5.64
CA ILE A 379 2.37 -1.13 -5.01
C ILE A 379 0.93 -1.45 -5.38
N LYS A 380 0.03 -0.45 -5.38
CA LYS A 380 -1.34 -0.64 -5.86
C LYS A 380 -1.36 -1.16 -7.29
N GLU A 381 -0.58 -0.57 -8.19
CA GLU A 381 -0.50 -0.99 -9.59
C GLU A 381 0.06 -2.41 -9.75
N GLY A 382 1.11 -2.75 -9.00
CA GLY A 382 1.68 -4.10 -8.96
C GLY A 382 0.68 -5.15 -8.47
N LEU A 383 -0.04 -4.87 -7.39
CA LEU A 383 -1.09 -5.75 -6.87
C LEU A 383 -2.25 -5.91 -7.85
N ILE A 384 -2.67 -4.85 -8.54
CA ILE A 384 -3.69 -4.95 -9.60
C ILE A 384 -3.20 -5.88 -10.72
N LYS A 385 -1.96 -5.71 -11.18
CA LYS A 385 -1.38 -6.55 -12.24
C LYS A 385 -1.38 -8.02 -11.82
N GLU A 386 -0.88 -8.31 -10.62
CA GLU A 386 -0.85 -9.67 -10.06
C GLU A 386 -2.26 -10.27 -9.90
N GLY A 387 -3.23 -9.47 -9.45
CA GLY A 387 -4.63 -9.90 -9.35
C GLY A 387 -5.26 -10.22 -10.71
N VAL A 388 -5.00 -9.41 -11.73
CA VAL A 388 -5.45 -9.65 -13.10
C VAL A 388 -4.78 -10.89 -13.70
N THR A 389 -3.48 -11.08 -13.48
CA THR A 389 -2.76 -12.30 -13.88
C THR A 389 -3.36 -13.53 -13.24
N LYS A 390 -3.67 -13.48 -11.94
CA LYS A 390 -4.35 -14.58 -11.23
C LYS A 390 -5.71 -14.89 -11.85
N ILE A 391 -6.52 -13.89 -12.18
CA ILE A 391 -7.81 -14.08 -12.88
C ILE A 391 -7.60 -14.76 -14.24
N ALA A 392 -6.63 -14.30 -15.03
CA ALA A 392 -6.34 -14.87 -16.36
C ALA A 392 -5.92 -16.34 -16.26
N LEU A 393 -5.10 -16.70 -15.27
CA LEU A 393 -4.69 -18.09 -15.01
C LEU A 393 -5.87 -18.97 -14.59
N LEU A 394 -6.75 -18.48 -13.70
CA LEU A 394 -7.90 -19.23 -13.21
C LEU A 394 -8.98 -19.43 -14.31
N GLN A 395 -9.14 -18.46 -15.21
CA GLN A 395 -10.04 -18.59 -16.37
C GLN A 395 -9.65 -19.74 -17.33
N SER A 396 -8.42 -20.27 -17.22
CA SER A 396 -7.93 -21.40 -18.02
C SER A 396 -8.20 -22.79 -17.39
N LYS A 397 -8.75 -22.87 -16.17
CA LYS A 397 -9.05 -24.14 -15.46
C LYS A 397 -10.50 -24.18 -14.92
N SER A 398 -10.96 -25.41 -14.61
CA SER A 398 -12.31 -25.89 -14.20
C SER A 398 -13.33 -24.89 -13.59
N PRO A 399 -14.65 -25.05 -13.84
CA PRO A 399 -15.73 -24.17 -13.34
C PRO A 399 -15.98 -24.13 -11.82
N GLU A 400 -15.26 -24.91 -11.00
CA GLU A 400 -15.48 -25.01 -9.54
C GLU A 400 -14.77 -23.93 -8.69
N GLU A 401 -13.93 -23.06 -9.28
CA GLU A 401 -13.31 -21.89 -8.60
C GLU A 401 -14.12 -20.59 -8.81
N THR A 402 -15.42 -20.72 -9.06
CA THR A 402 -16.29 -19.63 -9.58
C THR A 402 -16.53 -18.50 -8.58
N GLU A 403 -16.57 -18.78 -7.27
CA GLU A 403 -16.90 -17.76 -6.26
C GLU A 403 -15.72 -16.84 -5.91
N GLN A 404 -14.53 -17.41 -5.67
CA GLN A 404 -13.31 -16.62 -5.43
C GLN A 404 -12.92 -15.79 -6.65
N LEU A 405 -13.06 -16.37 -7.85
CA LEU A 405 -12.82 -15.68 -9.11
C LEU A 405 -13.82 -14.54 -9.33
N ALA A 406 -15.12 -14.78 -9.08
CA ALA A 406 -16.15 -13.76 -9.19
C ALA A 406 -15.93 -12.63 -8.18
N GLN A 407 -15.55 -12.96 -6.94
CA GLN A 407 -15.29 -11.99 -5.89
C GLN A 407 -14.06 -11.13 -6.24
N LEU A 408 -12.94 -11.74 -6.65
CA LEU A 408 -11.75 -11.00 -7.07
C LEU A 408 -12.01 -10.09 -8.29
N THR A 409 -12.77 -10.60 -9.27
CA THR A 409 -13.17 -9.83 -10.47
C THR A 409 -14.04 -8.64 -10.10
N LYS A 410 -15.01 -8.84 -9.20
CA LYS A 410 -15.90 -7.78 -8.71
C LYS A 410 -15.10 -6.69 -8.00
N GLU A 411 -14.22 -7.07 -7.09
CA GLU A 411 -13.39 -6.14 -6.31
C GLU A 411 -12.44 -5.34 -7.20
N LEU A 412 -11.69 -5.99 -8.10
CA LEU A 412 -10.80 -5.28 -9.03
C LEU A 412 -11.57 -4.33 -9.97
N THR A 413 -12.78 -4.71 -10.40
CA THR A 413 -13.63 -3.84 -11.22
C THR A 413 -14.06 -2.59 -10.45
N MET A 414 -14.38 -2.72 -9.16
CA MET A 414 -14.73 -1.58 -8.30
C MET A 414 -13.52 -0.67 -8.05
N ILE A 415 -12.35 -1.23 -7.75
CA ILE A 415 -11.10 -0.49 -7.52
C ILE A 415 -10.64 0.27 -8.78
N LEU A 416 -10.86 -0.30 -9.96
CA LEU A 416 -10.56 0.34 -11.25
C LEU A 416 -11.68 1.29 -11.71
N GLY A 417 -12.79 1.38 -10.98
CA GLY A 417 -13.90 2.28 -11.23
C GLY A 417 -14.78 1.96 -12.45
N SER A 418 -14.40 0.97 -13.28
CA SER A 418 -15.22 0.53 -14.41
C SER A 418 -14.81 -0.84 -14.96
N LYS A 419 -15.78 -1.55 -15.54
CA LYS A 419 -15.53 -2.81 -16.27
C LYS A 419 -14.63 -2.61 -17.50
N GLN A 420 -14.69 -1.43 -18.13
CA GLN A 420 -13.86 -1.10 -19.28
C GLN A 420 -12.38 -0.99 -18.89
N ALA A 421 -12.06 -0.29 -17.79
CA ALA A 421 -10.70 -0.18 -17.27
C ALA A 421 -10.14 -1.55 -16.84
N PHE A 422 -10.96 -2.40 -16.22
CA PHE A 422 -10.60 -3.79 -15.92
C PHE A 422 -10.26 -4.58 -17.20
N ASN A 423 -11.12 -4.54 -18.21
CA ASN A 423 -10.89 -5.27 -19.46
C ASN A 423 -9.63 -4.80 -20.19
N GLN A 424 -9.27 -3.51 -20.10
CA GLN A 424 -8.01 -3.00 -20.65
C GLN A 424 -6.80 -3.65 -19.99
N HIS A 425 -6.77 -3.72 -18.66
CA HIS A 425 -5.69 -4.38 -17.92
C HIS A 425 -5.63 -5.88 -18.25
N LEU A 426 -6.78 -6.56 -18.30
CA LEU A 426 -6.85 -7.97 -18.68
C LEU A 426 -6.33 -8.21 -20.10
N SER A 427 -6.74 -7.38 -21.06
CA SER A 427 -6.26 -7.49 -22.45
C SER A 427 -4.75 -7.28 -22.55
N HIS A 428 -4.19 -6.35 -21.78
CA HIS A 428 -2.75 -6.08 -21.77
C HIS A 428 -1.98 -7.30 -21.25
N VAL A 429 -2.44 -7.91 -20.14
CA VAL A 429 -1.85 -9.14 -19.60
C VAL A 429 -1.93 -10.30 -20.60
N LEU A 430 -3.10 -10.50 -21.24
CA LEU A 430 -3.29 -11.56 -22.24
C LEU A 430 -2.51 -11.33 -23.55
N SER A 431 -2.20 -10.07 -23.90
CA SER A 431 -1.41 -9.71 -25.09
C SER A 431 0.10 -9.73 -24.85
N SER A 432 0.53 -9.72 -23.60
CA SER A 432 1.94 -9.83 -23.25
C SER A 432 2.36 -11.30 -23.46
N PRO A 433 3.42 -11.60 -24.22
CA PRO A 433 3.90 -12.96 -24.33
C PRO A 433 4.29 -13.43 -22.93
N GLU A 434 3.61 -14.45 -22.40
CA GLU A 434 4.09 -15.15 -21.21
C GLU A 434 5.55 -15.57 -21.46
N PRO A 435 6.46 -15.41 -20.48
CA PRO A 435 7.58 -16.32 -20.38
C PRO A 435 6.96 -17.71 -20.33
N SER A 436 7.23 -18.49 -21.36
CA SER A 436 6.65 -19.80 -21.56
C SER A 436 6.69 -20.60 -20.27
N GLN A 437 5.58 -21.28 -19.96
CA GLN A 437 5.40 -22.26 -18.90
C GLN A 437 6.34 -23.50 -19.00
N LYS A 438 7.50 -23.35 -19.64
CA LYS A 438 8.65 -24.27 -19.60
C LYS A 438 9.52 -24.04 -18.36
N GLU A 439 9.70 -22.79 -17.90
CA GLU A 439 10.64 -22.51 -16.79
C GLU A 439 10.13 -22.94 -15.39
N PHE A 440 8.83 -23.20 -15.19
CA PHE A 440 8.30 -23.75 -13.93
C PHE A 440 8.08 -25.27 -13.94
N LYS A 441 8.29 -25.95 -15.08
CA LYS A 441 8.23 -27.41 -15.18
C LYS A 441 9.60 -28.08 -15.24
N GLU A 442 10.66 -27.34 -15.53
CA GLU A 442 12.02 -27.89 -15.57
C GLU A 442 12.73 -27.84 -14.20
N ALA A 443 12.25 -27.08 -13.22
CA ALA A 443 12.83 -27.04 -11.87
C ALA A 443 12.43 -28.22 -10.94
N SER A 444 11.64 -29.18 -11.40
CA SER A 444 11.15 -30.30 -10.57
C SER A 444 11.38 -31.70 -11.16
N LYS A 445 12.19 -31.83 -12.21
CA LYS A 445 12.68 -33.13 -12.68
C LYS A 445 14.08 -33.02 -13.25
N GLU A 446 15.07 -33.15 -12.40
CA GLU A 446 16.39 -33.66 -12.78
C GLU A 446 16.97 -34.36 -11.55
N ASP A 447 16.56 -35.61 -11.35
CA ASP A 447 17.39 -36.59 -10.66
C ASP A 447 18.63 -36.81 -11.51
N HIS A 448 19.62 -35.91 -11.42
CA HIS A 448 20.92 -36.15 -12.01
C HIS A 448 21.66 -37.16 -11.15
N VAL A 449 21.53 -38.43 -11.53
CA VAL A 449 22.50 -39.45 -11.13
C VAL A 449 23.80 -39.10 -11.85
N ASN A 450 24.81 -38.64 -11.10
CA ASN A 450 26.13 -38.40 -11.69
C ASN A 450 26.72 -39.72 -12.20
N ASP A 451 27.48 -39.66 -13.30
CA ASP A 451 28.20 -40.82 -13.79
C ASP A 451 29.20 -41.29 -12.71
N GLN A 452 29.09 -42.55 -12.29
CA GLN A 452 29.96 -43.11 -11.26
C GLN A 452 31.43 -43.10 -11.68
N GLN A 453 31.72 -43.13 -12.99
CA GLN A 453 33.09 -42.98 -13.50
C GLN A 453 33.61 -41.54 -13.32
N GLU A 454 32.78 -40.54 -13.60
CA GLU A 454 33.11 -39.13 -13.39
C GLU A 454 33.34 -38.81 -11.91
N VAL A 455 32.49 -39.34 -11.03
CA VAL A 455 32.65 -39.21 -9.57
C VAL A 455 33.99 -39.80 -9.10
N ALA A 456 34.39 -40.98 -9.58
CA ALA A 456 35.64 -41.62 -9.17
C ALA A 456 36.90 -40.81 -9.58
N LEU A 457 36.82 -40.03 -10.66
CA LEU A 457 37.91 -39.20 -11.17
C LEU A 457 38.09 -37.88 -10.40
N MET A 458 37.11 -37.47 -9.58
CA MET A 458 37.16 -36.23 -8.79
C MET A 458 38.15 -36.24 -7.62
N LYS A 459 38.84 -37.35 -7.38
CA LYS A 459 39.77 -37.54 -6.26
C LYS A 459 40.81 -36.43 -6.15
N ASP A 460 41.51 -36.13 -7.25
CA ASP A 460 42.62 -35.19 -7.22
C ASP A 460 42.15 -33.75 -6.95
N TYR A 461 40.99 -33.36 -7.49
CA TYR A 461 40.31 -32.10 -7.15
C TYR A 461 39.92 -32.05 -5.67
N VAL A 462 39.24 -33.07 -5.16
CA VAL A 462 38.76 -33.12 -3.76
C VAL A 462 39.92 -33.04 -2.76
N GLN A 463 41.04 -33.70 -3.05
CA GLN A 463 42.25 -33.66 -2.21
C GLN A 463 42.95 -32.30 -2.19
N SER A 464 42.71 -31.45 -3.19
CA SER A 464 43.27 -30.10 -3.28
C SER A 464 42.45 -29.04 -2.55
N MET A 465 41.25 -29.38 -2.06
CA MET A 465 40.36 -28.45 -1.36
C MET A 465 40.98 -27.91 -0.08
N LYS A 466 41.02 -26.58 0.04
CA LYS A 466 41.52 -25.89 1.24
C LYS A 466 40.51 -25.87 2.39
N ASP A 467 39.21 -26.00 2.08
CA ASP A 467 38.11 -26.05 3.05
C ASP A 467 37.13 -27.16 2.66
N ALA A 468 37.03 -28.19 3.49
CA ALA A 468 36.16 -29.34 3.27
C ALA A 468 34.66 -29.01 3.22
N ASN A 469 34.24 -27.84 3.70
CA ASN A 469 32.84 -27.38 3.65
C ASN A 469 32.56 -26.42 2.49
N ASN A 470 33.58 -26.09 1.68
CA ASN A 470 33.45 -25.23 0.51
C ASN A 470 33.85 -26.02 -0.75
N PRO A 471 32.87 -26.48 -1.55
CA PRO A 471 33.09 -27.24 -2.79
C PRO A 471 34.01 -26.55 -3.81
N PHE A 472 34.15 -25.23 -3.72
CA PHE A 472 34.91 -24.39 -4.66
C PHE A 472 36.33 -24.06 -4.18
N SER A 473 36.75 -24.63 -3.05
CA SER A 473 38.06 -24.33 -2.45
C SER A 473 39.22 -25.15 -3.02
N GLY A 474 38.95 -26.05 -3.97
CA GLY A 474 39.92 -26.88 -4.67
C GLY A 474 40.61 -26.17 -5.83
N ASP A 475 41.71 -26.76 -6.30
CA ASP A 475 42.43 -26.29 -7.48
C ASP A 475 41.67 -26.70 -8.75
N MET A 476 41.09 -25.72 -9.45
CA MET A 476 40.30 -25.95 -10.67
C MET A 476 41.11 -26.60 -11.80
N MET A 477 42.45 -26.49 -11.77
CA MET A 477 43.33 -27.16 -12.73
C MET A 477 43.30 -28.69 -12.59
N LEU A 478 42.91 -29.20 -11.43
CA LEU A 478 42.82 -30.63 -11.12
C LEU A 478 41.43 -31.22 -11.41
N LEU A 479 40.53 -30.45 -12.03
CA LEU A 479 39.29 -31.02 -12.57
C LEU A 479 39.61 -32.03 -13.69
N PRO A 480 39.01 -33.22 -13.67
CA PRO A 480 39.34 -34.31 -14.58
C PRO A 480 39.03 -33.95 -16.04
N ASP A 481 39.99 -34.18 -16.94
CA ASP A 481 39.82 -33.90 -18.36
C ASP A 481 38.81 -34.87 -19.02
N GLU A 482 38.19 -34.45 -20.13
CA GLU A 482 37.16 -35.21 -20.87
C GLU A 482 35.89 -35.55 -20.06
N THR A 483 35.56 -34.73 -19.06
CA THR A 483 34.35 -34.86 -18.23
C THR A 483 33.36 -33.72 -18.45
N GLU A 484 32.09 -33.93 -18.07
CA GLU A 484 31.03 -32.92 -18.17
C GLU A 484 31.37 -31.71 -17.28
N ILE A 485 31.92 -31.95 -16.09
CA ILE A 485 32.32 -30.86 -15.19
C ILE A 485 33.44 -29.97 -15.77
N LYS A 486 34.39 -30.56 -16.51
CA LYS A 486 35.46 -29.80 -17.18
C LYS A 486 34.93 -29.00 -18.36
N THR A 487 33.97 -29.53 -19.10
CA THR A 487 33.34 -28.82 -20.22
C THR A 487 32.54 -27.63 -19.72
N LEU A 488 31.76 -27.79 -18.64
CA LEU A 488 31.02 -26.70 -18.00
C LEU A 488 31.93 -25.59 -17.47
N PHE A 489 33.05 -25.96 -16.84
CA PHE A 489 34.05 -24.98 -16.38
C PHE A 489 34.65 -24.19 -17.56
N GLN A 490 35.00 -24.87 -18.65
CA GLN A 490 35.53 -24.22 -19.85
C GLN A 490 34.50 -23.31 -20.55
N GLU A 491 33.23 -23.71 -20.57
CA GLU A 491 32.13 -22.88 -21.09
C GLU A 491 31.94 -21.62 -20.26
N GLN A 492 32.01 -21.71 -18.93
CA GLN A 492 32.03 -20.56 -18.03
C GLN A 492 33.22 -19.63 -18.34
N GLU A 493 34.45 -20.16 -18.36
CA GLU A 493 35.66 -19.36 -18.63
C GLU A 493 35.56 -18.66 -20.00
N MET A 494 35.06 -19.33 -21.03
CA MET A 494 34.88 -18.70 -22.35
C MET A 494 33.87 -17.54 -22.34
N LEU A 495 32.77 -17.67 -21.59
CA LEU A 495 31.76 -16.61 -21.48
C LEU A 495 32.28 -15.40 -20.70
N GLU A 496 33.04 -15.64 -19.62
CA GLU A 496 33.70 -14.59 -18.85
C GLU A 496 34.77 -13.87 -19.68
N ASP A 497 35.60 -14.62 -20.41
CA ASP A 497 36.61 -14.07 -21.33
C ASP A 497 35.99 -13.23 -22.45
N ASP A 498 34.90 -13.70 -23.05
CA ASP A 498 34.20 -12.97 -24.11
C ASP A 498 33.56 -11.68 -23.56
N TYR A 499 33.07 -11.71 -22.32
CA TYR A 499 32.54 -10.52 -21.65
C TYR A 499 33.66 -9.52 -21.34
N GLU A 500 34.76 -9.95 -20.73
CA GLU A 500 35.88 -9.04 -20.43
C GLU A 500 36.47 -8.39 -21.69
N ARG A 501 36.55 -9.13 -22.79
CA ARG A 501 37.05 -8.61 -24.08
C ARG A 501 36.11 -7.59 -24.71
N ASN A 502 34.79 -7.79 -24.60
CA ASN A 502 33.81 -7.01 -25.36
C ASN A 502 33.04 -5.98 -24.54
N VAL A 503 33.02 -6.05 -23.20
CA VAL A 503 32.18 -5.23 -22.29
C VAL A 503 32.34 -3.72 -22.54
N SER A 504 33.56 -3.28 -22.86
CA SER A 504 33.87 -1.86 -23.13
C SER A 504 33.19 -1.33 -24.41
N SER A 505 32.82 -2.21 -25.33
CA SER A 505 32.18 -1.90 -26.63
C SER A 505 30.69 -2.25 -26.71
N MET A 506 30.16 -2.96 -25.70
CA MET A 506 28.76 -3.40 -25.63
C MET A 506 27.83 -2.32 -25.06
N ASP A 507 26.58 -2.29 -25.54
CA ASP A 507 25.51 -1.50 -24.91
C ASP A 507 24.94 -2.17 -23.65
N LEU A 508 24.18 -1.41 -22.83
CA LEU A 508 23.67 -1.88 -21.55
C LEU A 508 22.74 -3.10 -21.67
N LYS A 509 22.01 -3.24 -22.78
CA LYS A 509 21.09 -4.37 -22.99
C LYS A 509 21.87 -5.64 -23.32
N ALA A 510 22.90 -5.53 -24.15
CA ALA A 510 23.79 -6.64 -24.48
C ALA A 510 24.60 -7.07 -23.24
N ARG A 511 25.05 -6.13 -22.40
CA ARG A 511 25.74 -6.44 -21.13
C ARG A 511 24.86 -7.26 -20.20
N ASN A 512 23.63 -6.80 -19.94
CA ASN A 512 22.70 -7.53 -19.07
C ASN A 512 22.35 -8.92 -19.61
N GLN A 513 22.25 -9.10 -20.93
CA GLN A 513 21.99 -10.41 -21.53
C GLN A 513 23.18 -11.38 -21.35
N MET A 514 24.40 -10.87 -21.47
CA MET A 514 25.61 -11.65 -21.30
C MET A 514 25.87 -11.99 -19.82
N GLU A 515 25.60 -11.07 -18.90
CA GLU A 515 25.63 -11.31 -17.46
C GLU A 515 24.65 -12.41 -17.04
N VAL A 516 23.45 -12.45 -17.63
CA VAL A 516 22.48 -13.54 -17.38
C VAL A 516 23.00 -14.88 -17.93
N GLN A 517 23.69 -14.90 -19.07
CA GLN A 517 24.26 -16.14 -19.61
C GLN A 517 25.44 -16.63 -18.77
N ILE A 518 26.31 -15.74 -18.31
CA ILE A 518 27.39 -16.06 -17.37
C ILE A 518 26.81 -16.63 -16.09
N GLN A 519 25.82 -15.97 -15.48
CA GLN A 519 25.21 -16.45 -14.24
C GLN A 519 24.58 -17.84 -14.41
N LYS A 520 23.90 -18.10 -15.53
CA LYS A 520 23.34 -19.42 -15.83
C LYS A 520 24.43 -20.49 -15.97
N SER A 521 25.56 -20.16 -16.60
CA SER A 521 26.70 -21.06 -16.75
C SER A 521 27.36 -21.37 -15.39
N VAL A 522 27.59 -20.34 -14.58
CA VAL A 522 28.11 -20.45 -13.20
C VAL A 522 27.20 -21.33 -12.36
N ASP A 523 25.89 -21.06 -12.33
CA ASP A 523 24.94 -21.85 -11.53
C ASP A 523 24.93 -23.33 -11.95
N HIS A 524 25.04 -23.60 -13.26
CA HIS A 524 25.08 -24.95 -13.79
C HIS A 524 26.36 -25.68 -13.38
N TYR A 525 27.53 -25.05 -13.57
CA TYR A 525 28.83 -25.56 -13.13
C TYR A 525 28.85 -25.82 -11.62
N GLU A 526 28.42 -24.85 -10.81
CA GLU A 526 28.48 -24.93 -9.36
C GLU A 526 27.59 -26.05 -8.80
N LYS A 527 26.39 -26.21 -9.38
CA LYS A 527 25.45 -27.28 -9.03
C LYS A 527 26.03 -28.66 -9.37
N LYS A 528 26.62 -28.82 -10.56
CA LYS A 528 27.26 -30.08 -10.99
C LYS A 528 28.46 -30.41 -10.11
N LEU A 529 29.33 -29.43 -9.82
CA LEU A 529 30.51 -29.63 -8.96
C LEU A 529 30.11 -30.07 -7.55
N SER A 530 29.14 -29.37 -6.95
CA SER A 530 28.64 -29.68 -5.61
C SER A 530 27.99 -31.06 -5.55
N SER A 531 27.27 -31.45 -6.60
CA SER A 531 26.67 -32.78 -6.75
C SER A 531 27.74 -33.87 -6.82
N LEU A 532 28.75 -33.71 -7.68
CA LEU A 532 29.86 -34.66 -7.84
C LEU A 532 30.67 -34.85 -6.54
N ILE A 533 30.96 -33.75 -5.83
CA ILE A 533 31.68 -33.79 -4.56
C ILE A 533 30.83 -34.46 -3.47
N GLY A 534 29.51 -34.19 -3.44
CA GLY A 534 28.56 -34.85 -2.55
C GLY A 534 28.52 -36.37 -2.76
N ASP A 535 28.47 -36.81 -4.03
CA ASP A 535 28.51 -38.23 -4.39
C ASP A 535 29.87 -38.86 -4.08
N TYR A 536 30.98 -38.15 -4.31
CA TYR A 536 32.32 -38.63 -3.97
C TYR A 536 32.46 -38.89 -2.46
N PHE A 537 32.06 -37.93 -1.62
CA PHE A 537 32.10 -38.11 -0.16
C PHE A 537 31.13 -39.18 0.34
N SER A 538 30.00 -39.36 -0.34
CA SER A 538 29.04 -40.43 -0.04
C SER A 538 29.62 -41.80 -0.39
N GLN A 539 30.31 -41.92 -1.53
CA GLN A 539 31.03 -43.13 -1.93
C GLN A 539 32.23 -43.42 -1.02
N GLU A 540 33.01 -42.40 -0.65
CA GLU A 540 34.10 -42.56 0.33
C GLU A 540 33.58 -42.99 1.69
N LYS A 541 32.47 -42.43 2.20
CA LYS A 541 31.86 -42.90 3.46
C LYS A 541 31.40 -44.36 3.36
N LEU A 542 30.89 -44.79 2.20
CA LEU A 542 30.50 -46.18 1.95
C LEU A 542 31.73 -47.11 1.81
N GLN A 543 32.83 -46.64 1.22
CA GLN A 543 34.09 -47.39 1.11
C GLN A 543 34.84 -47.43 2.44
N GLN A 544 34.85 -46.35 3.22
CA GLN A 544 35.36 -46.32 4.60
C GLN A 544 34.50 -47.21 5.52
N LYS A 545 33.19 -47.36 5.28
CA LYS A 545 32.36 -48.39 5.96
C LYS A 545 32.65 -49.82 5.53
N LYS A 546 33.17 -50.06 4.31
CA LYS A 546 33.54 -51.40 3.79
C LYS A 546 35.00 -51.78 4.09
N ASN A 547 35.88 -50.79 4.24
CA ASN A 547 37.31 -50.94 4.47
C ASN A 547 37.75 -50.47 5.86
N ALA A 548 36.82 -50.10 6.74
CA ALA A 548 37.14 -49.85 8.14
C ALA A 548 37.75 -51.13 8.72
N PRO A 549 38.99 -51.10 9.22
CA PRO A 549 39.48 -52.19 10.04
C PRO A 549 38.53 -52.34 11.22
N GLU A 550 37.97 -53.53 11.41
CA GLU A 550 37.45 -53.95 12.71
C GLU A 550 38.62 -53.90 13.69
N ASN A 551 38.76 -52.75 14.38
CA ASN A 551 39.44 -52.50 15.65
C ASN A 551 40.06 -51.09 15.68
N GLU A 552 39.23 -50.06 15.82
CA GLU A 552 39.57 -49.03 16.80
C GLU A 552 39.08 -49.58 18.14
N GLU A 553 39.99 -49.97 19.03
CA GLU A 553 39.62 -50.38 20.38
C GLU A 553 38.90 -49.20 21.05
N LYS A 554 37.56 -49.29 21.17
CA LYS A 554 36.79 -48.36 22.00
C LYS A 554 37.35 -48.44 23.42
N VAL A 555 38.01 -47.37 23.86
CA VAL A 555 38.55 -47.30 25.21
C VAL A 555 37.42 -46.89 26.15
N TYR A 556 37.00 -47.85 26.96
CA TYR A 556 35.91 -47.68 27.92
C TYR A 556 36.47 -47.42 29.31
N MET A 557 36.09 -46.29 29.93
CA MET A 557 36.48 -45.97 31.31
C MET A 557 35.31 -46.10 32.29
N SER A 558 35.64 -46.41 33.55
CA SER A 558 34.67 -46.39 34.65
C SER A 558 34.09 -44.98 34.80
N SER A 559 32.85 -44.87 35.27
CA SER A 559 32.19 -43.59 35.52
C SER A 559 32.80 -42.80 36.70
N GLU A 560 33.79 -43.38 37.39
CA GLU A 560 34.53 -42.75 38.49
C GLU A 560 35.91 -42.22 38.04
N ASP A 561 36.56 -42.85 37.05
CA ASP A 561 37.91 -42.47 36.60
C ASP A 561 37.93 -41.55 35.36
N GLY A 562 36.84 -41.52 34.58
CA GLY A 562 36.75 -40.75 33.32
C GLY A 562 36.04 -39.40 33.42
N PHE A 563 35.40 -39.10 34.55
CA PHE A 563 34.64 -37.86 34.75
C PHE A 563 35.51 -36.82 35.45
N PHE A 564 36.16 -35.96 34.68
CA PHE A 564 36.66 -34.70 35.25
C PHE A 564 35.43 -33.90 35.73
N GLU A 565 35.29 -33.71 37.05
CA GLU A 565 34.47 -32.60 37.54
C GLU A 565 35.01 -31.33 36.86
N PRO A 566 34.18 -30.57 36.12
CA PRO A 566 34.66 -29.37 35.47
C PRO A 566 35.22 -28.44 36.55
N LEU A 567 36.46 -28.01 36.37
CA LEU A 567 37.16 -27.09 37.27
C LEU A 567 36.20 -25.93 37.58
N LYS A 568 35.68 -25.85 38.81
CA LYS A 568 34.74 -24.82 39.29
C LYS A 568 35.38 -23.42 39.25
N GLY A 569 35.54 -22.88 38.05
CA GLY A 569 35.97 -21.52 37.76
C GLY A 569 34.77 -20.59 37.63
N ARG A 570 35.04 -19.29 37.54
CA ARG A 570 34.05 -18.18 37.48
C ARG A 570 32.97 -18.30 36.38
N TRP A 571 33.14 -19.22 35.43
CA TRP A 571 32.28 -19.48 34.28
C TRP A 571 31.35 -20.71 34.44
N HIS A 572 31.42 -21.41 35.58
CA HIS A 572 30.63 -22.63 35.85
C HIS A 572 29.45 -22.34 36.79
N THR A 573 28.72 -21.25 36.55
CA THR A 573 27.43 -21.04 37.21
C THR A 573 26.38 -21.95 36.55
N GLU A 574 25.40 -22.43 37.32
CA GLU A 574 24.31 -23.26 36.77
C GLU A 574 23.62 -22.58 35.59
N GLU A 575 23.37 -21.26 35.68
CA GLU A 575 22.80 -20.45 34.60
C GLU A 575 23.64 -20.49 33.31
N HIS A 576 24.98 -20.46 33.42
CA HIS A 576 25.85 -20.53 32.25
C HIS A 576 25.79 -21.92 31.60
N LEU A 577 25.73 -22.99 32.39
CA LEU A 577 25.61 -24.35 31.89
C LEU A 577 24.25 -24.59 31.20
N HIS A 578 23.16 -24.04 31.76
CA HIS A 578 21.85 -24.02 31.08
C HIS A 578 21.93 -23.28 29.74
N THR A 579 22.56 -22.09 29.74
CA THR A 579 22.75 -21.29 28.52
C THR A 579 23.56 -22.05 27.46
N GLN A 580 24.61 -22.77 27.88
CA GLN A 580 25.42 -23.60 27.01
C GLN A 580 24.62 -24.77 26.42
N ALA A 581 23.78 -25.44 27.23
CA ALA A 581 22.89 -26.49 26.74
C ALA A 581 21.92 -25.98 25.67
N TYR A 582 21.25 -24.85 25.90
CA TYR A 582 20.38 -24.24 24.89
C TYR A 582 21.13 -23.76 23.63
N SER A 583 22.39 -23.33 23.76
CA SER A 583 23.26 -23.05 22.61
C SER A 583 23.52 -24.30 21.77
N GLN A 584 23.77 -25.45 22.42
CA GLN A 584 23.92 -26.74 21.73
C GLN A 584 22.61 -27.16 21.04
N TYR A 585 21.46 -26.95 21.67
CA TYR A 585 20.15 -27.25 21.07
C TYR A 585 19.89 -26.39 19.84
N GLY A 586 20.17 -25.09 19.93
CA GLY A 586 20.00 -24.15 18.83
C GLY A 586 20.88 -24.54 17.64
N LYS A 587 22.15 -24.91 17.90
CA LYS A 587 23.05 -25.43 16.87
C LYS A 587 22.53 -26.72 16.23
N LEU A 588 22.03 -27.67 17.03
CA LEU A 588 21.49 -28.94 16.55
C LEU A 588 20.29 -28.74 15.62
N ILE A 589 19.34 -27.89 16.03
CA ILE A 589 18.15 -27.56 15.21
C ILE A 589 18.56 -26.80 13.95
N ALA A 590 19.46 -25.83 14.06
CA ALA A 590 19.93 -25.04 12.93
C ALA A 590 20.66 -25.88 11.87
N ASP A 591 21.43 -26.88 12.30
CA ASP A 591 22.08 -27.83 11.40
C ASP A 591 21.03 -28.72 10.72
N ARG A 592 20.00 -29.18 11.45
CA ARG A 592 18.88 -29.95 10.86
C ARG A 592 18.12 -29.15 9.81
N LEU A 593 17.75 -27.91 10.14
CA LEU A 593 17.10 -26.98 9.21
C LEU A 593 17.97 -26.72 7.97
N SER A 594 19.29 -26.59 8.15
CA SER A 594 20.22 -26.42 7.02
C SER A 594 20.18 -27.61 6.05
N LEU A 595 20.07 -28.84 6.57
CA LEU A 595 19.94 -30.04 5.74
C LEU A 595 18.61 -30.07 4.96
N GLN A 596 17.53 -29.56 5.52
CA GLN A 596 16.24 -29.49 4.81
C GLN A 596 16.26 -28.50 3.64
N VAL A 597 17.14 -27.49 3.67
CA VAL A 597 17.37 -26.59 2.52
C VAL A 597 18.00 -27.36 1.37
N THR A 598 19.03 -28.14 1.69
CA THR A 598 19.76 -28.95 0.70
C THR A 598 18.91 -30.12 0.21
N TYR A 599 18.06 -30.67 1.08
CA TYR A 599 17.20 -31.82 0.81
C TYR A 599 15.75 -31.50 1.21
N PRO A 600 14.95 -30.85 0.34
CA PRO A 600 13.58 -30.42 0.65
C PRO A 600 12.63 -31.54 1.10
N GLU A 601 12.88 -32.76 0.64
CA GLU A 601 12.11 -33.95 1.00
C GLU A 601 12.46 -34.50 2.40
N LEU A 602 13.52 -33.99 3.05
CA LEU A 602 13.95 -34.43 4.38
C LEU A 602 12.99 -33.85 5.45
N PRO A 603 12.23 -34.68 6.19
CA PRO A 603 11.42 -34.19 7.29
C PRO A 603 12.26 -33.83 8.51
N TRP A 604 11.68 -33.13 9.48
CA TRP A 604 12.33 -32.86 10.77
C TRP A 604 12.78 -34.15 11.44
N ILE A 605 11.86 -35.11 11.50
CA ILE A 605 12.07 -36.49 11.96
C ILE A 605 11.22 -37.39 11.05
N LYS A 606 11.76 -38.55 10.67
CA LYS A 606 11.00 -39.53 9.89
C LYS A 606 9.89 -40.16 10.74
N SER A 607 8.69 -40.23 10.20
CA SER A 607 7.48 -40.79 10.85
C SER A 607 7.67 -42.22 11.36
N ASN A 608 8.46 -43.03 10.65
CA ASN A 608 8.75 -44.41 11.02
C ASN A 608 9.87 -44.56 12.07
N ALA A 609 10.52 -43.47 12.52
CA ALA A 609 11.54 -43.55 13.54
C ALA A 609 10.96 -43.91 14.91
N ALA A 610 11.68 -44.76 15.66
CA ALA A 610 11.38 -45.03 17.05
C ALA A 610 11.47 -43.74 17.89
N LEU A 611 10.61 -43.61 18.90
CA LEU A 611 10.68 -42.47 19.81
C LEU A 611 11.85 -42.65 20.78
N PRO A 612 12.58 -41.57 21.11
CA PRO A 612 13.56 -41.62 22.16
C PRO A 612 12.96 -42.04 23.50
N GLN A 613 13.68 -42.91 24.21
CA GLN A 613 13.26 -43.39 25.52
C GLN A 613 14.46 -43.68 26.42
N GLY A 614 14.20 -43.67 27.74
CA GLY A 614 15.16 -44.15 28.73
C GLY A 614 15.38 -45.67 28.62
N ILE A 615 16.43 -46.17 29.27
CA ILE A 615 16.74 -47.61 29.30
C ILE A 615 15.59 -48.47 29.87
N ASN A 616 14.77 -47.90 30.75
CA ASN A 616 13.62 -48.56 31.36
C ASN A 616 12.32 -48.40 30.54
N GLY A 617 12.36 -47.71 29.40
CA GLY A 617 11.18 -47.38 28.58
C GLY A 617 10.48 -46.08 28.99
N ASP A 618 11.10 -45.27 29.85
CA ASP A 618 10.60 -43.94 30.23
C ASP A 618 10.52 -43.04 28.99
N LYS A 619 9.39 -42.36 28.81
CA LYS A 619 9.19 -41.45 27.69
C LYS A 619 9.71 -40.07 28.04
N PHE A 620 10.41 -39.45 27.09
CA PHE A 620 10.80 -38.05 27.19
C PHE A 620 9.63 -37.11 26.86
N ASP A 621 9.71 -35.87 27.36
CA ASP A 621 8.82 -34.79 26.96
C ASP A 621 8.98 -34.45 25.45
N SER A 622 8.07 -33.65 24.90
CA SER A 622 8.02 -33.44 23.44
C SER A 622 9.25 -32.70 22.93
N LYS A 623 9.77 -31.72 23.68
CA LYS A 623 10.97 -30.98 23.29
C LYS A 623 12.22 -31.87 23.33
N THR A 624 12.37 -32.68 24.37
CA THR A 624 13.54 -33.55 24.55
C THR A 624 13.49 -34.68 23.53
N SER A 625 12.32 -35.26 23.31
CA SER A 625 12.09 -36.27 22.27
C SER A 625 12.45 -35.73 20.87
N LEU A 626 12.08 -34.49 20.54
CA LEU A 626 12.49 -33.85 19.28
C LEU A 626 14.02 -33.72 19.18
N LEU A 627 14.67 -33.17 20.22
CA LEU A 627 16.13 -32.97 20.25
C LEU A 627 16.90 -34.27 20.14
N LEU A 628 16.53 -35.29 20.94
CA LEU A 628 17.20 -36.59 20.96
C LEU A 628 16.99 -37.35 19.65
N SER A 629 15.84 -37.20 18.99
CA SER A 629 15.66 -37.77 17.64
C SER A 629 16.57 -37.12 16.60
N ILE A 630 16.70 -35.78 16.62
CA ILE A 630 17.61 -35.08 15.72
C ILE A 630 19.07 -35.49 16.01
N LEU A 631 19.43 -35.63 17.29
CA LEU A 631 20.75 -36.09 17.72
C LEU A 631 21.03 -37.52 17.26
N THR A 632 20.07 -38.43 17.44
CA THR A 632 20.17 -39.85 17.00
C THR A 632 20.49 -39.92 15.51
N GLU A 633 19.77 -39.15 14.69
CA GLU A 633 19.99 -39.14 13.24
C GLU A 633 21.33 -38.47 12.86
N LYS A 634 21.70 -37.38 13.55
CA LYS A 634 22.97 -36.67 13.30
C LYS A 634 24.20 -37.52 13.60
N GLU A 635 24.20 -38.22 14.72
CA GLU A 635 25.30 -39.09 15.15
C GLU A 635 25.25 -40.48 14.51
N GLY A 636 24.14 -40.83 13.86
CA GLY A 636 23.96 -42.09 13.15
C GLY A 636 23.75 -43.30 14.07
N TYR A 637 23.16 -43.09 15.26
CA TYR A 637 22.81 -44.18 16.18
C TYR A 637 21.70 -45.06 15.59
N GLU A 638 21.77 -46.36 15.83
CA GLU A 638 20.76 -47.32 15.38
C GLU A 638 19.50 -47.31 16.25
N VAL A 639 19.65 -47.10 17.56
CA VAL A 639 18.52 -47.02 18.50
C VAL A 639 18.49 -45.70 19.27
N PRO A 640 17.32 -45.06 19.42
CA PRO A 640 17.19 -43.81 20.16
C PRO A 640 17.03 -44.06 21.68
N ILE A 641 17.89 -44.89 22.28
CA ILE A 641 17.81 -45.23 23.70
C ILE A 641 18.90 -44.48 24.46
N TYR A 642 18.50 -43.77 25.50
CA TYR A 642 19.38 -42.91 26.28
C TYR A 642 19.44 -43.35 27.75
N MET A 643 20.61 -43.17 28.35
CA MET A 643 20.92 -43.50 29.74
C MET A 643 21.45 -42.27 30.46
N THR A 644 20.97 -42.01 31.67
CA THR A 644 21.57 -40.98 32.52
C THR A 644 22.90 -41.47 33.11
N LEU A 645 23.71 -40.55 33.62
CA LEU A 645 24.92 -40.92 34.36
C LEU A 645 24.63 -41.84 35.55
N ASP A 646 23.51 -41.64 36.23
CA ASP A 646 23.12 -42.47 37.37
C ASP A 646 22.70 -43.87 36.92
N ASP A 647 22.06 -44.01 35.76
CA ASP A 647 21.74 -45.31 35.18
C ASP A 647 23.02 -46.08 34.81
N ILE A 648 23.99 -45.41 34.21
CA ILE A 648 25.29 -45.98 33.83
C ILE A 648 26.04 -46.47 35.07
N LYS A 649 26.06 -45.67 36.14
CA LYS A 649 26.64 -46.04 37.44
C LYS A 649 25.92 -47.24 38.06
N ARG A 650 24.59 -47.22 38.07
CA ARG A 650 23.75 -48.30 38.66
C ARG A 650 23.93 -49.64 37.94
N GLU A 651 24.06 -49.62 36.61
CA GLU A 651 24.27 -50.81 35.79
C GLU A 651 25.77 -51.19 35.66
N ASN A 652 26.68 -50.47 36.33
CA ASN A 652 28.13 -50.67 36.28
C ASN A 652 28.70 -50.67 34.84
N LEU A 653 28.17 -49.77 34.01
CA LEU A 653 28.56 -49.61 32.61
C LEU A 653 29.67 -48.58 32.48
N LYS A 654 30.38 -48.67 31.35
CA LYS A 654 31.47 -47.78 30.97
C LYS A 654 31.09 -46.97 29.75
N VAL A 655 31.57 -45.74 29.69
CA VAL A 655 31.35 -44.81 28.57
C VAL A 655 32.61 -44.76 27.69
N ASP A 656 32.41 -44.63 26.39
CA ASP A 656 33.46 -44.38 25.41
C ASP A 656 34.08 -43.00 25.65
N ILE A 657 35.38 -42.94 25.95
CA ILE A 657 36.10 -41.69 26.28
C ILE A 657 36.13 -40.68 25.14
N SER A 658 35.93 -41.13 23.90
CA SER A 658 35.91 -40.26 22.71
C SER A 658 34.60 -39.52 22.54
N LYS A 659 33.59 -39.83 23.37
CA LYS A 659 32.22 -39.36 23.21
C LYS A 659 31.79 -38.47 24.37
N GLU A 660 31.34 -37.26 24.04
CA GLU A 660 30.73 -36.35 25.00
C GLU A 660 29.26 -36.72 25.24
N GLY A 661 28.80 -36.53 26.49
CA GLY A 661 27.40 -36.70 26.85
C GLY A 661 26.57 -35.49 26.42
N PHE A 662 25.31 -35.72 26.10
CA PHE A 662 24.37 -34.67 25.73
C PHE A 662 23.68 -34.13 27.00
N CYS A 663 23.77 -32.82 27.24
CA CYS A 663 23.17 -32.22 28.43
C CYS A 663 21.69 -31.87 28.17
N LEU A 664 20.79 -32.39 28.99
CA LEU A 664 19.37 -32.05 29.01
C LEU A 664 19.07 -31.04 30.13
N SER A 665 18.35 -29.97 29.78
CA SER A 665 17.97 -28.89 30.69
C SER A 665 16.44 -28.80 30.78
N ASP A 666 15.90 -28.97 31.98
CA ASP A 666 14.48 -28.67 32.28
C ASP A 666 14.27 -27.22 32.76
N GLY A 667 15.34 -26.42 32.84
CA GLY A 667 15.35 -25.04 33.33
C GLY A 667 15.64 -24.89 34.83
N LYS A 668 15.64 -25.98 35.59
CA LYS A 668 16.00 -26.03 37.02
C LYS A 668 17.18 -26.97 37.31
N THR A 669 17.29 -28.04 36.53
CA THR A 669 18.29 -29.09 36.67
C THR A 669 18.92 -29.41 35.32
N LEU A 670 20.17 -29.88 35.38
CA LEU A 670 20.92 -30.37 34.23
C LEU A 670 21.17 -31.86 34.40
N GLN A 671 20.80 -32.64 33.40
CA GLN A 671 21.03 -34.08 33.36
C GLN A 671 21.81 -34.44 32.11
N THR A 672 22.99 -35.04 32.29
CA THR A 672 23.77 -35.55 31.16
C THR A 672 23.27 -36.95 30.79
N VAL A 673 22.94 -37.12 29.51
CA VAL A 673 22.51 -38.38 28.93
C VAL A 673 23.48 -38.86 27.86
N TYR A 674 23.59 -40.18 27.74
CA TYR A 674 24.38 -40.86 26.72
C TYR A 674 23.45 -41.78 25.96
N ASN A 675 23.59 -41.83 24.64
CA ASN A 675 23.00 -42.92 23.88
C ASN A 675 23.62 -44.25 24.35
N ILE A 676 22.82 -45.30 24.41
CA ILE A 676 23.25 -46.64 24.82
C ILE A 676 24.46 -47.15 24.00
N GLU A 677 24.61 -46.73 22.74
CA GLU A 677 25.71 -47.09 21.84
C GLU A 677 27.05 -46.39 22.17
N GLN A 678 27.00 -45.34 23.00
CA GLN A 678 28.18 -44.68 23.57
C GLN A 678 28.69 -45.41 24.82
N THR A 679 28.03 -46.50 25.24
CA THR A 679 28.43 -47.32 26.39
C THR A 679 28.88 -48.71 25.95
N ASN A 680 29.43 -49.50 26.88
CA ASN A 680 29.70 -50.93 26.66
C ASN A 680 28.47 -51.83 26.86
N PHE A 681 27.24 -51.29 26.92
CA PHE A 681 26.01 -52.05 27.18
C PHE A 681 25.81 -53.23 26.20
N SER A 682 26.12 -53.05 24.92
CA SER A 682 26.00 -54.12 23.92
C SER A 682 26.94 -55.30 24.18
N MET A 683 28.07 -55.05 24.87
CA MET A 683 29.05 -56.07 25.25
C MET A 683 28.65 -56.78 26.56
N GLU A 684 28.22 -56.02 27.56
CA GLU A 684 27.82 -56.56 28.88
C GLU A 684 26.45 -57.24 28.85
N HIS A 685 25.53 -56.74 28.02
CA HIS A 685 24.14 -57.18 27.96
C HIS A 685 23.65 -57.45 26.52
N PRO A 686 24.30 -58.36 25.76
CA PRO A 686 24.04 -58.58 24.34
C PRO A 686 22.60 -59.05 24.03
N GLN A 687 22.00 -59.86 24.92
CA GLN A 687 20.62 -60.32 24.75
C GLN A 687 19.61 -59.19 24.90
N LYS A 688 19.77 -58.33 25.92
CA LYS A 688 18.91 -57.15 26.14
C LYS A 688 19.10 -56.14 25.01
N TRP A 689 20.33 -55.92 24.56
CA TRP A 689 20.65 -55.08 23.41
C TRP A 689 19.87 -55.51 22.16
N GLU A 690 19.90 -56.79 21.80
CA GLU A 690 19.20 -57.29 20.62
C GLU A 690 17.67 -57.19 20.76
N GLN A 691 17.13 -57.34 21.98
CA GLN A 691 15.70 -57.10 22.25
C GLN A 691 15.33 -55.63 22.03
N LEU A 692 16.10 -54.71 22.60
CA LEU A 692 15.90 -53.26 22.44
C LEU A 692 15.99 -52.84 20.97
N ARG A 693 16.99 -53.34 20.25
CA ARG A 693 17.19 -53.13 18.82
C ARG A 693 15.98 -53.61 17.99
N LYS A 694 15.45 -54.79 18.29
CA LYS A 694 14.24 -55.31 17.62
C LYS A 694 13.00 -54.49 17.93
N SER A 695 12.83 -54.06 19.19
CA SER A 695 11.68 -53.24 19.60
C SER A 695 11.63 -51.89 18.89
N CYS A 696 12.79 -51.29 18.60
CA CYS A 696 12.89 -50.02 17.88
C CYS A 696 12.63 -50.15 16.36
N LYS A 697 12.67 -51.37 15.79
CA LYS A 697 12.44 -51.62 14.35
C LYS A 697 10.96 -51.83 14.00
N VAL A 698 10.06 -51.88 14.98
CA VAL A 698 8.63 -52.06 14.74
C VAL A 698 8.02 -50.73 14.28
N SER A 699 7.56 -50.68 13.04
CA SER A 699 6.86 -49.51 12.50
C SER A 699 5.51 -49.33 13.19
N ALA A 700 5.31 -48.19 13.85
CA ALA A 700 4.01 -47.79 14.39
C ALA A 700 3.12 -47.22 13.27
N SER A 701 1.81 -47.44 13.35
CA SER A 701 0.86 -46.87 12.39
C SER A 701 0.75 -45.35 12.54
N LYS A 702 0.52 -44.65 11.43
CA LYS A 702 0.21 -43.21 11.43
C LYS A 702 -1.05 -42.96 12.29
N GLN A 703 -1.00 -41.95 13.15
CA GLN A 703 -2.10 -41.56 14.05
C GLN A 703 -2.64 -40.16 13.68
N THR A 704 -2.74 -39.86 12.39
CA THR A 704 -3.15 -38.54 11.88
C THR A 704 -4.60 -38.19 12.21
N SER A 705 -5.47 -39.20 12.34
CA SER A 705 -6.88 -39.02 12.75
C SER A 705 -7.03 -38.40 14.15
N VAL A 706 -6.04 -38.57 15.02
CA VAL A 706 -6.03 -38.07 16.40
C VAL A 706 -6.10 -36.54 16.47
N ILE A 707 -5.38 -35.85 15.57
CA ILE A 707 -5.42 -34.39 15.45
C ILE A 707 -6.45 -33.94 14.40
N GLY A 708 -6.71 -34.77 13.38
CA GLY A 708 -7.71 -34.48 12.35
C GLY A 708 -9.10 -34.22 12.91
N MET A 709 -9.50 -34.93 13.98
CA MET A 709 -10.80 -34.73 14.65
C MET A 709 -10.98 -33.32 15.24
N LEU A 710 -9.90 -32.58 15.52
CA LEU A 710 -9.98 -31.21 16.04
C LEU A 710 -10.49 -30.20 14.99
N THR A 711 -10.54 -30.59 13.71
CA THR A 711 -11.14 -29.78 12.66
C THR A 711 -12.67 -29.78 12.70
N GLU A 712 -13.28 -30.72 13.41
CA GLU A 712 -14.73 -30.83 13.55
C GLU A 712 -15.27 -29.71 14.45
N LYS A 713 -16.42 -29.14 14.04
CA LYS A 713 -17.06 -28.04 14.76
C LYS A 713 -17.38 -28.45 16.20
N GLY A 714 -16.87 -27.70 17.18
CA GLY A 714 -17.11 -27.93 18.60
C GLY A 714 -16.18 -28.95 19.27
N LYS A 715 -15.18 -29.47 18.55
CA LYS A 715 -14.12 -30.35 19.10
C LYS A 715 -12.83 -29.59 19.46
N TYR A 716 -12.72 -28.33 19.09
CA TYR A 716 -11.61 -27.44 19.45
C TYR A 716 -12.14 -26.00 19.65
N PRO A 717 -11.50 -25.15 20.50
CA PRO A 717 -11.99 -23.80 20.77
C PRO A 717 -12.00 -22.89 19.53
N ALA A 718 -10.89 -22.87 18.78
CA ALA A 718 -10.78 -22.07 17.56
C ALA A 718 -11.42 -22.82 16.38
N GLN A 719 -12.22 -22.12 15.57
CA GLN A 719 -12.84 -22.74 14.41
C GLN A 719 -11.82 -22.93 13.27
N VAL A 720 -11.78 -24.09 12.64
CA VAL A 720 -11.03 -24.29 11.39
C VAL A 720 -11.88 -23.86 10.20
N ILE A 721 -11.39 -22.90 9.42
CA ILE A 721 -12.01 -22.35 8.21
C ILE A 721 -11.14 -22.76 7.01
N PHE A 722 -11.78 -23.29 5.97
CA PHE A 722 -11.09 -23.85 4.79
C PHE A 722 -10.97 -22.83 3.64
N ASP A 723 -10.35 -21.68 3.88
CA ASP A 723 -10.16 -20.58 2.92
C ASP A 723 -8.68 -20.22 2.69
N GLY A 724 -7.74 -20.96 3.28
CA GLY A 724 -6.29 -20.73 3.21
C GLY A 724 -5.61 -21.28 1.95
N ARG A 725 -4.28 -21.10 1.86
CA ARG A 725 -3.41 -21.68 0.81
C ARG A 725 -2.45 -22.74 1.37
N LYS A 726 -2.06 -23.72 0.54
CA LYS A 726 -1.06 -24.74 0.89
C LYS A 726 0.24 -24.06 1.34
N GLY A 727 0.78 -24.48 2.49
CA GLY A 727 2.02 -23.98 3.08
C GLY A 727 1.90 -22.64 3.81
N LEU A 728 0.69 -22.06 3.91
CA LEU A 728 0.46 -20.72 4.47
C LEU A 728 -0.73 -20.68 5.45
N VAL A 729 -0.86 -21.73 6.26
CA VAL A 729 -1.82 -21.78 7.36
C VAL A 729 -1.64 -20.61 8.32
N SER A 730 -2.74 -20.05 8.82
CA SER A 730 -2.70 -18.94 9.77
C SER A 730 -3.78 -19.05 10.85
N TYR A 731 -3.61 -18.26 11.91
CA TYR A 731 -4.59 -18.12 12.98
C TYR A 731 -4.87 -16.64 13.20
N SER A 732 -6.15 -16.24 13.27
CA SER A 732 -6.56 -14.88 13.64
C SER A 732 -7.10 -14.86 15.06
N ALA A 733 -6.50 -14.05 15.93
CA ALA A 733 -6.98 -13.85 17.30
C ALA A 733 -8.29 -13.08 17.32
N LYS A 734 -8.52 -12.19 16.35
CA LYS A 734 -9.76 -11.41 16.21
C LYS A 734 -10.98 -12.27 15.89
N GLU A 735 -10.82 -13.24 14.99
CA GLU A 735 -11.89 -14.17 14.57
C GLU A 735 -11.95 -15.43 15.44
N ASP A 736 -10.90 -15.67 16.23
CA ASP A 736 -10.62 -16.94 16.92
C ASP A 736 -10.74 -18.15 15.98
N ALA A 737 -10.08 -18.05 14.82
CA ALA A 737 -10.19 -19.00 13.73
C ALA A 737 -8.84 -19.35 13.09
N ILE A 738 -8.68 -20.62 12.71
CA ILE A 738 -7.55 -21.15 11.96
C ILE A 738 -7.94 -21.20 10.48
N HIS A 739 -7.23 -20.46 9.64
CA HIS A 739 -7.42 -20.46 8.18
C HIS A 739 -6.48 -21.49 7.55
N LEU A 740 -7.05 -22.59 7.06
CA LEU A 740 -6.34 -23.73 6.49
C LEU A 740 -6.78 -23.93 5.03
N ALA A 741 -5.90 -24.44 4.16
CA ALA A 741 -6.32 -24.81 2.82
C ALA A 741 -7.25 -26.04 2.83
N PRO A 742 -8.22 -26.13 1.91
CA PRO A 742 -9.02 -27.35 1.72
C PRO A 742 -8.12 -28.57 1.49
N HIS A 743 -8.50 -29.69 2.10
CA HIS A 743 -7.73 -30.94 2.06
C HIS A 743 -7.42 -31.42 0.64
N GLN A 744 -8.33 -31.20 -0.31
CA GLN A 744 -8.19 -31.62 -1.71
C GLN A 744 -7.04 -30.92 -2.46
N LEU A 745 -6.51 -29.81 -1.93
CA LEU A 745 -5.38 -29.07 -2.52
C LEU A 745 -4.02 -29.67 -2.16
N PHE A 746 -3.97 -30.69 -1.29
CA PHE A 746 -2.74 -31.33 -0.85
C PHE A 746 -2.54 -32.66 -1.57
N GLU A 747 -1.34 -32.86 -2.12
CA GLU A 747 -0.91 -34.13 -2.72
C GLU A 747 -0.51 -35.16 -1.66
N SER A 748 -0.09 -34.69 -0.47
CA SER A 748 0.41 -35.51 0.64
C SER A 748 -0.41 -35.25 1.89
N GLU A 749 -0.89 -36.32 2.53
CA GLU A 749 -1.54 -36.29 3.85
C GLU A 749 -0.64 -35.60 4.90
N ASP A 750 0.66 -35.85 4.81
CA ASP A 750 1.64 -35.33 5.77
C ASP A 750 1.81 -33.81 5.63
N ASP A 751 1.68 -33.26 4.42
CA ASP A 751 1.70 -31.81 4.19
C ASP A 751 0.45 -31.14 4.78
N TYR A 752 -0.72 -31.78 4.63
CA TYR A 752 -1.97 -31.30 5.23
C TYR A 752 -1.90 -31.32 6.75
N MET A 753 -1.41 -32.42 7.33
CA MET A 753 -1.28 -32.59 8.77
C MET A 753 -0.22 -31.65 9.36
N ARG A 754 0.86 -31.36 8.63
CA ARG A 754 1.82 -30.31 9.00
C ARG A 754 1.12 -28.95 9.10
N ASP A 755 0.40 -28.53 8.06
CA ASP A 755 -0.26 -27.22 8.04
C ASP A 755 -1.32 -27.14 9.15
N LEU A 756 -2.14 -28.18 9.34
CA LEU A 756 -3.08 -28.25 10.46
C LEU A 756 -2.37 -28.09 11.82
N SER A 757 -1.26 -28.80 12.02
CA SER A 757 -0.49 -28.75 13.27
C SER A 757 0.08 -27.37 13.55
N ILE A 758 0.61 -26.69 12.53
CA ILE A 758 1.09 -25.31 12.64
C ILE A 758 -0.06 -24.37 13.00
N GLY A 759 -1.22 -24.51 12.36
CA GLY A 759 -2.42 -23.72 12.67
C GLY A 759 -2.91 -23.91 14.11
N LEU A 760 -2.95 -25.15 14.58
CA LEU A 760 -3.30 -25.48 15.96
C LEU A 760 -2.31 -24.86 16.95
N VAL A 761 -1.00 -24.97 16.71
CA VAL A 761 0.02 -24.36 17.58
C VAL A 761 -0.17 -22.85 17.66
N ARG A 762 -0.38 -22.17 16.54
CA ARG A 762 -0.63 -20.70 16.52
C ARG A 762 -1.88 -20.31 17.30
N SER A 763 -2.94 -21.13 17.24
CA SER A 763 -4.20 -20.84 17.95
C SER A 763 -4.07 -20.82 19.47
N THR A 764 -3.07 -21.51 20.03
CA THR A 764 -2.78 -21.47 21.47
C THR A 764 -2.05 -20.19 21.88
N ARG A 765 -1.52 -19.41 20.93
CA ARG A 765 -0.63 -18.25 21.15
C ARG A 765 -1.30 -16.94 20.74
N LYS A 766 -2.47 -16.65 21.33
CA LYS A 766 -3.34 -15.52 20.94
C LYS A 766 -2.65 -14.16 20.98
N GLU A 767 -1.82 -13.87 21.99
CA GLU A 767 -1.10 -12.60 22.08
C GLU A 767 -0.01 -12.46 21.02
N ALA A 768 0.66 -13.55 20.64
CA ALA A 768 1.66 -13.54 19.59
C ALA A 768 1.04 -13.24 18.22
N ALA A 769 -0.18 -13.71 17.97
CA ALA A 769 -0.92 -13.46 16.72
C ALA A 769 -1.30 -11.98 16.49
N LYS A 770 -1.32 -11.17 17.56
CA LYS A 770 -1.57 -9.72 17.50
C LYS A 770 -0.33 -8.91 17.12
N LEU A 771 0.86 -9.50 17.22
CA LEU A 771 2.12 -8.82 16.91
C LEU A 771 2.29 -8.68 15.39
N THR A 772 2.64 -7.48 14.95
CA THR A 772 2.64 -7.13 13.52
C THR A 772 4.01 -6.82 12.95
N ARG A 773 5.06 -6.80 13.80
CA ARG A 773 6.42 -6.61 13.32
C ARG A 773 6.89 -7.90 12.65
N TYR A 774 7.52 -7.75 11.49
CA TYR A 774 8.07 -8.86 10.73
C TYR A 774 8.95 -9.80 11.57
N GLU A 775 9.81 -9.25 12.43
CA GLU A 775 10.66 -10.03 13.33
C GLU A 775 9.87 -11.00 14.22
N HIS A 776 8.74 -10.56 14.77
CA HIS A 776 7.88 -11.40 15.59
C HIS A 776 7.19 -12.48 14.76
N LEU A 777 6.73 -12.14 13.55
CA LEU A 777 6.11 -13.10 12.64
C LEU A 777 7.09 -14.21 12.28
N VAL A 778 8.34 -13.88 11.95
CA VAL A 778 9.38 -14.86 11.61
C VAL A 778 9.76 -15.75 12.79
N LYS A 779 9.84 -15.19 14.00
CA LYS A 779 10.08 -15.96 15.23
C LYS A 779 8.93 -16.93 15.52
N GLU A 780 7.70 -16.47 15.34
CA GLU A 780 6.49 -17.28 15.55
C GLU A 780 6.34 -18.36 14.47
N GLU A 781 6.73 -18.10 13.22
CA GLU A 781 6.77 -19.10 12.14
C GLU A 781 7.66 -20.29 12.52
N LEU A 782 8.89 -20.03 12.98
CA LEU A 782 9.82 -21.09 13.41
C LEU A 782 9.25 -21.88 14.60
N LEU A 783 8.72 -21.17 15.61
CA LEU A 783 8.15 -21.78 16.80
C LEU A 783 6.96 -22.68 16.47
N ALA A 784 6.02 -22.18 15.64
CA ALA A 784 4.86 -22.94 15.21
C ALA A 784 5.26 -24.18 14.40
N HIS A 785 6.30 -24.07 13.58
CA HIS A 785 6.85 -25.18 12.82
C HIS A 785 7.54 -26.22 13.72
N MET A 786 8.25 -25.80 14.77
CA MET A 786 8.81 -26.70 15.81
C MET A 786 7.70 -27.44 16.56
N GLY A 787 6.62 -26.75 16.93
CA GLY A 787 5.44 -27.38 17.53
C GLY A 787 4.77 -28.37 16.56
N GLY A 788 4.69 -28.02 15.28
CA GLY A 788 4.27 -28.92 14.20
C GLY A 788 5.12 -30.20 14.14
N ALA A 789 6.45 -30.06 14.22
CA ALA A 789 7.38 -31.20 14.24
C ALA A 789 7.18 -32.09 15.48
N MET A 790 6.92 -31.52 16.65
CA MET A 790 6.60 -32.27 17.88
C MET A 790 5.29 -33.05 17.73
N ILE A 791 4.25 -32.44 17.15
CA ILE A 791 2.97 -33.13 16.85
C ILE A 791 3.20 -34.24 15.82
N GLY A 792 3.95 -33.96 14.75
CA GLY A 792 4.35 -34.95 13.74
C GLY A 792 5.06 -36.15 14.31
N GLN A 793 5.98 -35.95 15.25
CA GLN A 793 6.68 -37.03 15.94
C GLN A 793 5.72 -37.89 16.77
N ARG A 794 4.79 -37.27 17.51
CA ARG A 794 3.80 -37.94 18.37
C ARG A 794 2.72 -38.68 17.57
N CYS A 795 2.26 -38.10 16.47
CA CYS A 795 1.23 -38.64 15.58
C CYS A 795 1.78 -39.45 14.40
N LYS A 796 3.11 -39.55 14.25
CA LYS A 796 3.81 -40.35 13.24
C LYS A 796 3.51 -39.93 11.79
N PHE A 797 3.64 -38.64 11.48
CA PHE A 797 3.62 -38.12 10.10
C PHE A 797 4.83 -37.22 9.83
N ASP A 798 5.25 -37.13 8.56
CA ASP A 798 6.46 -36.41 8.17
C ASP A 798 6.23 -34.89 8.12
N VAL A 799 6.95 -34.15 8.95
CA VAL A 799 6.93 -32.68 8.90
C VAL A 799 8.10 -32.19 8.05
N LYS A 800 7.83 -31.91 6.78
CA LYS A 800 8.82 -31.33 5.84
C LYS A 800 9.01 -29.83 6.10
N GLY A 801 10.23 -29.35 5.89
CA GLY A 801 10.60 -27.95 6.06
C GLY A 801 9.74 -27.02 5.21
N LEU A 802 9.43 -25.84 5.74
CA LEU A 802 8.96 -24.70 4.96
C LEU A 802 10.18 -23.92 4.42
N ASP A 803 9.99 -23.07 3.41
CA ASP A 803 11.04 -22.24 2.81
C ASP A 803 11.97 -21.64 3.88
N TYR A 804 13.21 -22.10 3.87
CA TYR A 804 14.20 -21.78 4.89
C TYR A 804 14.58 -20.31 4.88
N ASN A 805 14.65 -19.71 6.08
CA ASN A 805 15.18 -18.38 6.27
C ASN A 805 16.58 -18.43 6.90
N LYS A 806 17.60 -17.87 6.23
CA LYS A 806 18.97 -17.70 6.76
C LYS A 806 18.97 -17.07 8.17
N TYR A 807 18.00 -16.19 8.43
CA TYR A 807 17.77 -15.58 9.73
C TYR A 807 17.50 -16.58 10.86
N TRP A 808 16.76 -17.67 10.63
CA TRP A 808 16.47 -18.68 11.66
C TRP A 808 17.72 -19.39 12.14
N LYS A 809 18.62 -19.73 11.20
CA LYS A 809 19.91 -20.36 11.53
C LYS A 809 20.76 -19.45 12.40
N ASP A 810 20.86 -18.18 12.02
CA ASP A 810 21.63 -17.19 12.78
C ASP A 810 21.01 -16.97 14.17
N LEU A 811 19.68 -16.84 14.25
CA LEU A 811 18.95 -16.67 15.50
C LEU A 811 19.14 -17.84 16.46
N LEU A 812 18.99 -19.08 15.99
CA LEU A 812 19.21 -20.29 16.80
C LEU A 812 20.66 -20.46 17.25
N LYS A 813 21.63 -20.07 16.43
CA LYS A 813 23.07 -20.21 16.78
C LYS A 813 23.56 -19.11 17.72
N GLN A 814 23.00 -17.90 17.62
CA GLN A 814 23.48 -16.72 18.35
C GLN A 814 22.69 -16.43 19.63
N ASP A 815 21.42 -16.85 19.72
CA ASP A 815 20.54 -16.55 20.85
C ASP A 815 20.02 -17.83 21.55
N PRO A 816 20.74 -18.31 22.58
CA PRO A 816 20.29 -19.42 23.42
C PRO A 816 18.99 -19.11 24.17
N GLY A 817 18.73 -17.85 24.51
CA GLY A 817 17.52 -17.41 25.20
C GLY A 817 16.28 -17.58 24.32
N PHE A 818 16.39 -17.18 23.05
CA PHE A 818 15.35 -17.45 22.06
C PHE A 818 15.14 -18.96 21.86
N THR A 819 16.21 -19.75 21.79
CA THR A 819 16.10 -21.21 21.63
C THR A 819 15.32 -21.84 22.79
N LYS A 820 15.63 -21.44 24.04
CA LYS A 820 14.87 -21.84 25.23
C LYS A 820 13.39 -21.45 25.11
N HIS A 821 13.12 -20.19 24.77
CA HIS A 821 11.77 -19.66 24.65
C HIS A 821 10.96 -20.42 23.58
N ALA A 822 11.53 -20.63 22.38
CA ALA A 822 10.86 -21.28 21.27
C ALA A 822 10.54 -22.75 21.56
N LEU A 823 11.49 -23.53 22.09
CA LEU A 823 11.25 -24.94 22.45
C LEU A 823 10.19 -25.09 23.54
N THR A 824 10.32 -24.30 24.62
CA THR A 824 9.39 -24.38 25.77
C THR A 824 8.00 -23.94 25.37
N SER A 825 7.90 -22.86 24.59
CA SER A 825 6.63 -22.36 24.05
C SER A 825 5.96 -23.34 23.09
N ALA A 826 6.72 -23.96 22.19
CA ALA A 826 6.20 -24.96 21.26
C ALA A 826 5.68 -26.17 22.03
N GLU A 827 6.43 -26.68 23.00
CA GLU A 827 6.00 -27.80 23.84
C GLU A 827 4.74 -27.46 24.65
N HIS A 828 4.67 -26.27 25.21
CA HIS A 828 3.48 -25.80 25.93
C HIS A 828 2.23 -25.83 25.03
N ALA A 829 2.34 -25.28 23.81
CA ALA A 829 1.26 -25.32 22.82
C ALA A 829 0.84 -26.75 22.46
N VAL A 830 1.81 -27.64 22.27
CA VAL A 830 1.57 -29.06 21.97
C VAL A 830 0.82 -29.73 23.12
N ASN A 831 1.20 -29.48 24.37
CA ASN A 831 0.52 -30.04 25.53
C ASN A 831 -0.95 -29.59 25.62
N ILE A 832 -1.23 -28.30 25.39
CA ILE A 832 -2.61 -27.79 25.31
C ILE A 832 -3.40 -28.51 24.23
N ILE A 833 -2.85 -28.66 23.03
CA ILE A 833 -3.53 -29.34 21.91
C ILE A 833 -3.88 -30.78 22.28
N PHE A 834 -2.94 -31.52 22.87
CA PHE A 834 -3.20 -32.92 23.25
C PHE A 834 -4.18 -33.05 24.44
N GLN A 835 -4.27 -32.07 25.33
CA GLN A 835 -5.36 -32.03 26.32
C GLN A 835 -6.73 -31.90 25.64
N TYR A 836 -6.84 -31.10 24.56
CA TYR A 836 -8.06 -31.00 23.78
C TYR A 836 -8.36 -32.28 22.99
N VAL A 837 -7.34 -32.95 22.45
CA VAL A 837 -7.50 -34.29 21.84
C VAL A 837 -8.10 -35.28 22.84
N GLU A 838 -7.59 -35.32 24.07
CA GLU A 838 -8.11 -36.21 25.12
C GLU A 838 -9.58 -35.91 25.44
N LYS A 839 -9.93 -34.63 25.60
CA LYS A 839 -11.32 -34.19 25.80
C LYS A 839 -12.23 -34.52 24.61
N ALA A 840 -11.74 -34.33 23.38
CA ALA A 840 -12.47 -34.59 22.15
C ALA A 840 -12.81 -36.08 21.98
N ASN A 841 -11.90 -36.96 22.43
CA ASN A 841 -12.08 -38.42 22.46
C ASN A 841 -13.07 -38.87 23.55
N GLN A 842 -13.18 -38.15 24.67
CA GLN A 842 -14.09 -38.48 25.77
C GLN A 842 -15.55 -38.02 25.52
N ALA A 843 -15.80 -37.16 24.54
CA ALA A 843 -17.14 -36.68 24.22
C ALA A 843 -17.95 -37.76 23.46
N GLU A 844 -18.76 -38.53 24.21
CA GLU A 844 -19.49 -39.74 23.77
C GLU A 844 -20.63 -39.55 22.74
N SER A 845 -20.90 -38.34 22.23
CA SER A 845 -21.94 -38.16 21.19
C SER A 845 -21.61 -37.03 20.20
N PRO A 846 -21.85 -37.23 18.88
CA PRO A 846 -21.54 -36.24 17.83
C PRO A 846 -22.32 -34.92 17.95
N ASP A 847 -23.41 -34.88 18.72
CA ASP A 847 -24.29 -33.71 18.88
C ASP A 847 -24.02 -32.87 20.15
N LYS A 848 -23.08 -33.31 21.01
CA LYS A 848 -22.63 -32.54 22.19
C LYS A 848 -21.19 -32.08 21.98
N GLY A 849 -21.02 -30.81 21.62
CA GLY A 849 -19.71 -30.16 21.61
C GLY A 849 -19.04 -30.25 22.99
N ILE A 850 -17.71 -30.14 23.03
CA ILE A 850 -16.95 -30.11 24.29
C ILE A 850 -17.45 -28.89 25.09
N ASP A 851 -17.67 -29.03 26.41
CA ASP A 851 -17.98 -27.87 27.26
C ASP A 851 -16.73 -26.98 27.38
N LEU A 852 -16.64 -26.00 26.48
CA LEU A 852 -15.55 -25.05 26.38
C LEU A 852 -15.53 -24.01 27.53
N ARG A 853 -16.61 -23.90 28.32
CA ARG A 853 -16.72 -22.94 29.43
C ARG A 853 -16.10 -23.44 30.73
N THR A 854 -16.08 -24.75 30.95
CA THR A 854 -15.41 -25.39 32.10
C THR A 854 -13.98 -25.83 31.77
N SER A 855 -13.50 -25.53 30.57
CA SER A 855 -12.26 -26.10 30.04
C SER A 855 -11.19 -25.08 29.65
N THR A 856 -11.22 -23.88 30.26
CA THR A 856 -10.01 -23.08 30.49
C THR A 856 -8.90 -24.04 30.92
N PRO A 857 -7.70 -24.01 30.31
CA PRO A 857 -6.59 -24.86 30.73
C PRO A 857 -6.42 -24.70 32.25
N ILE A 858 -6.73 -25.78 32.97
CA ILE A 858 -6.61 -25.83 34.41
C ILE A 858 -5.11 -25.68 34.69
N ASP A 859 -4.77 -24.61 35.40
CA ASP A 859 -3.52 -24.43 36.11
C ASP A 859 -2.22 -24.53 35.28
N MET A 860 -1.99 -23.62 34.33
CA MET A 860 -0.69 -23.45 33.68
C MET A 860 -0.22 -22.00 33.66
N ASP A 861 1.06 -21.82 33.99
CA ASP A 861 1.82 -20.57 34.00
C ASP A 861 2.24 -20.22 32.58
N VAL A 862 1.54 -19.25 31.98
CA VAL A 862 1.51 -18.97 30.53
C VAL A 862 2.80 -18.33 30.02
N ASP A 863 3.56 -17.64 30.89
CA ASP A 863 4.81 -16.96 30.56
C ASP A 863 6.03 -17.53 31.31
N GLY A 864 5.84 -18.54 32.17
CA GLY A 864 6.91 -19.19 32.91
C GLY A 864 7.42 -18.35 34.09
N ASN A 865 6.63 -17.40 34.57
CA ASN A 865 6.99 -16.49 35.67
C ASN A 865 6.63 -17.05 37.07
N GLY A 866 6.00 -18.22 37.14
CA GLY A 866 5.53 -18.89 38.35
C GLY A 866 4.09 -18.54 38.75
N ILE A 867 3.32 -17.83 37.92
CA ILE A 867 1.95 -17.36 38.21
C ILE A 867 0.98 -17.99 37.21
N ILE A 868 -0.03 -18.67 37.74
CA ILE A 868 -1.07 -19.32 36.95
C ILE A 868 -2.13 -18.28 36.56
N GLU A 869 -2.62 -18.27 35.32
CA GLU A 869 -3.66 -17.32 34.84
C GLU A 869 -4.94 -17.31 35.72
N SER A 870 -5.28 -18.43 36.35
CA SER A 870 -6.38 -18.52 37.32
C SER A 870 -6.15 -17.62 38.55
N GLN A 871 -4.89 -17.38 38.94
CA GLN A 871 -4.52 -16.47 40.02
C GLN A 871 -4.50 -15.00 39.60
N GLU A 872 -4.25 -14.70 38.32
CA GLU A 872 -4.25 -13.33 37.80
C GLU A 872 -5.67 -12.75 37.77
N ASN A 873 -6.66 -13.57 37.38
CA ASN A 873 -8.07 -13.22 37.45
C ASN A 873 -8.58 -13.11 38.90
N MET A 874 -8.09 -13.95 39.84
CA MET A 874 -8.44 -13.82 41.25
C MET A 874 -7.80 -12.59 41.91
N ALA A 875 -6.59 -12.17 41.52
CA ALA A 875 -5.95 -10.96 42.05
C ALA A 875 -6.68 -9.67 41.64
N ALA A 876 -7.29 -9.66 40.44
CA ALA A 876 -8.17 -8.57 39.99
C ALA A 876 -9.51 -8.55 40.75
N ASP A 877 -10.13 -9.72 40.96
CA ASP A 877 -11.39 -9.85 41.71
C ASP A 877 -11.21 -9.53 43.21
N THR A 878 -10.06 -9.89 43.80
CA THR A 878 -9.75 -9.56 45.20
C THR A 878 -9.57 -8.04 45.39
N LYS A 879 -9.00 -7.33 44.39
CA LYS A 879 -8.91 -5.86 44.39
C LYS A 879 -10.26 -5.17 44.13
N GLN A 880 -11.19 -5.82 43.44
CA GLN A 880 -12.57 -5.34 43.28
C GLN A 880 -13.36 -5.52 44.59
N GLY A 881 -13.22 -6.66 45.26
CA GLY A 881 -13.84 -6.95 46.55
C GLY A 881 -13.28 -6.12 47.73
N GLU A 882 -11.98 -5.81 47.73
CA GLU A 882 -11.38 -4.93 48.75
C GLU A 882 -11.87 -3.46 48.63
N ASN A 883 -12.22 -3.01 47.42
CA ASN A 883 -12.85 -1.70 47.21
C ASN A 883 -14.35 -1.67 47.55
N GLU A 884 -15.03 -2.82 47.54
CA GLU A 884 -16.42 -2.92 48.00
C GLU A 884 -16.51 -3.07 49.53
N GLN A 885 -15.54 -3.70 50.19
CA GLN A 885 -15.50 -3.77 51.66
C GLN A 885 -14.99 -2.49 52.34
N ALA A 886 -14.33 -1.59 51.60
CA ALA A 886 -13.93 -0.28 52.12
C ALA A 886 -15.06 0.78 52.11
N HIS A 887 -16.20 0.49 51.48
CA HIS A 887 -17.32 1.43 51.37
C HIS A 887 -18.49 1.18 52.35
N ASP A 888 -18.50 0.05 53.06
CA ASP A 888 -19.65 -0.35 53.93
C ASP A 888 -19.44 -0.17 55.44
N HIS A 889 -18.35 0.47 55.86
CA HIS A 889 -18.13 0.77 57.28
C HIS A 889 -17.65 2.21 57.50
N LYS A 890 -18.59 3.18 57.43
CA LYS A 890 -18.55 4.40 58.25
C LYS A 890 -19.93 5.08 58.33
N GLU A 891 -20.52 4.90 59.52
CA GLU A 891 -21.36 5.84 60.26
C GLU A 891 -22.77 6.15 59.74
N ASP A 892 -23.74 5.39 60.29
CA ASP A 892 -25.08 5.90 60.59
C ASP A 892 -25.25 5.93 62.12
N THR A 893 -25.20 7.12 62.72
CA THR A 893 -25.61 7.36 64.12
C THR A 893 -26.77 8.36 64.16
N MET A 894 -27.98 7.81 64.08
CA MET A 894 -29.24 8.16 64.78
C MET A 894 -29.61 9.62 65.13
N LEU A 895 -30.72 10.07 64.49
CA LEU A 895 -31.95 10.73 65.02
C LEU A 895 -31.89 12.16 65.63
N PRO A 896 -33.04 12.87 65.80
CA PRO A 896 -34.21 13.05 64.91
C PRO A 896 -34.65 14.55 64.79
N HIS A 897 -35.53 14.91 63.83
CA HIS A 897 -36.72 15.76 64.07
C HIS A 897 -37.57 16.07 62.80
N THR A 898 -38.84 15.66 62.88
CA THR A 898 -40.08 16.34 62.45
C THR A 898 -40.32 16.77 60.99
N SER A 899 -41.24 16.03 60.35
CA SER A 899 -42.48 16.49 59.68
C SER A 899 -42.53 17.88 59.01
N LYS A 900 -42.79 17.89 57.69
CA LYS A 900 -44.05 18.39 57.09
C LYS A 900 -44.14 18.18 55.56
N SER A 901 -45.37 17.84 55.17
CA SER A 901 -45.95 17.70 53.83
C SER A 901 -45.89 18.98 52.98
N LYS A 902 -45.71 18.86 51.65
CA LYS A 902 -46.68 19.26 50.59
C LYS A 902 -46.07 19.28 49.17
N CYS A 903 -46.67 18.45 48.32
CA CYS A 903 -47.27 18.72 46.99
C CYS A 903 -46.70 19.79 46.02
N SER A 904 -46.69 19.38 44.74
CA SER A 904 -46.72 20.18 43.48
C SER A 904 -45.38 20.76 43.04
N ARG A 905 -44.93 20.59 41.79
CA ARG A 905 -45.61 20.42 40.51
C ARG A 905 -44.63 19.81 39.50
#